data_AF-A0AAW6QY04-F1
#
_entry.id   AF-A0AAW6QY04-F1
#
_cell.length_a   1.000
_cell.length_b   1.000
_cell.length_c   1.000
_cell.angle_alpha   90.00
_cell.angle_beta   90.00
_cell.angle_gamma   90.00
#
_symmetry.space_group_name_H-M   'P 1'
#
loop_
_entity.id
_entity.type
_entity.pdbx_description
1 polymer ?
#
loop_
_entity_poly.entity_id
_entity_poly.type
_entity_poly.pdbx_seq_one_letter_code
_entity_poly.pdbx_strand_id
1 'polypeptide(L)'
;MLLPSFNASHLKLATLLGLLGLVINIFPIPLFANVQLILGNAAVVIVAILLGPWYALYTALFTATGLMLAWSSSHVYVVFLLEALWLGFARRKDVPILYASIGYWLLVGVPLISLYLWLITGLPNYHIPFTTVKQAVNGILYATIGELCVVALPSLWHLKDKIVNHTRRTFSAQLSYLFILITTITLLTSSLMFNQYFMDKQQDLINKNLNDTGIFLGHATETYLSSNTSTVASIGKFLSISGAPFDQWQLILESVQSLKHSFTAMFIVNTHGEIVAGSPLDKLKKIAQKINVQDRDFFIQALTHHNTFVSPVFVARGPDQEIVIAISTPIFKEDSNTAIGIVQGNLDLSYFSSIDNQNQHHETQSIILLDEKKNIVYSSERLRLTPLTPFNFKTGSTEYRTRLKLMDINQHEEADTPEYIYAHHQLNNGWHLYVLEPFIPLLTLAQKQYFNTVGLLLISMVAAMIIAKVISRLTTTPLALLAQHFSQTKDGSFNEEKFEHGLLDNSTPQEIYSLYESLEAKQQALLNNQLELEDKVKQRTMALEIANRKLKDMAERDPLTNLYNRRYAEKQFLHIQHLSERSKDTIAVVLLDLDFFKKVNDTYGHLAGDECLRVMAEVLSNHFKRDVDLLCRYGGEEFALVLPMCNASKVEQHLNAFKEKLSSVVITNPTDQVTFSVTVSIGAIIADAAYSAKLDDWLKEADENLYKAKEQGRNCVVCTLITS
;
A
#
# COMPACT_ATOMS: atom_id res chain seq x y z
N MET A 1 29.89 12.02 -6.36
CA MET A 1 28.76 11.77 -5.44
C MET A 1 29.33 11.83 -4.02
N LEU A 2 29.26 12.99 -3.37
CA LEU A 2 29.77 13.19 -2.01
C LEU A 2 28.93 12.33 -1.03
N LEU A 3 29.60 11.59 -0.15
CA LEU A 3 28.95 10.84 0.93
C LEU A 3 28.07 11.81 1.75
N PRO A 4 26.78 11.51 1.95
CA PRO A 4 25.90 12.41 2.71
C PRO A 4 26.35 12.50 4.17
N SER A 5 26.24 13.68 4.77
CA SER A 5 26.38 13.85 6.22
C SER A 5 25.32 13.01 6.93
N PHE A 6 25.74 11.99 7.67
CA PHE A 6 24.83 11.09 8.39
C PHE A 6 24.21 11.80 9.60
N ASN A 7 22.88 11.71 9.72
CA ASN A 7 22.15 12.20 10.89
C ASN A 7 22.23 11.15 12.00
N ALA A 8 22.68 11.57 13.19
CA ALA A 8 22.85 10.68 14.33
C ALA A 8 21.55 9.98 14.76
N SER A 9 20.39 10.62 14.63
CA SER A 9 19.09 10.02 14.98
C SER A 9 18.69 8.92 13.99
N HIS A 10 18.90 9.16 12.69
CA HIS A 10 18.64 8.19 11.61
C HIS A 10 19.58 6.98 11.75
N LEU A 11 20.85 7.21 12.08
CA LEU A 11 21.82 6.14 12.31
C LEU A 11 21.44 5.28 13.53
N LYS A 12 20.98 5.88 14.63
CA LYS A 12 20.49 5.14 15.80
C LYS A 12 19.32 4.23 15.45
N LEU A 13 18.33 4.73 14.71
CA LEU A 13 17.19 3.93 14.26
C LEU A 13 17.61 2.79 13.33
N ALA A 14 18.47 3.08 12.35
CA ALA A 14 19.01 2.09 11.42
C ALA A 14 19.77 0.98 12.16
N THR A 15 20.57 1.34 13.17
CA THR A 15 21.32 0.39 14.02
C THR A 15 20.37 -0.46 14.86
N LEU A 16 19.36 0.14 15.50
CA LEU A 16 18.39 -0.58 16.33
C LEU A 16 17.63 -1.63 15.50
N LEU A 17 17.09 -1.23 14.35
CA LEU A 17 16.38 -2.12 13.43
C LEU A 17 17.31 -3.17 12.83
N GLY A 18 18.57 -2.82 12.53
CA GLY A 18 19.59 -3.75 12.06
C GLY A 18 19.93 -4.83 13.07
N LEU A 19 20.14 -4.47 14.34
CA LEU A 19 20.38 -5.43 15.42
C LEU A 19 19.17 -6.35 15.66
N LEU A 20 17.95 -5.80 15.63
CA LEU A 20 16.73 -6.59 15.72
C LEU A 20 16.62 -7.59 14.55
N GLY A 21 16.86 -7.12 13.32
CA GLY A 21 16.86 -7.98 12.13
C GLY A 21 17.96 -9.05 12.16
N LEU A 22 19.14 -8.73 12.72
CA LEU A 22 20.24 -9.68 12.93
C LEU A 22 19.79 -10.81 13.87
N VAL A 23 19.22 -10.48 15.03
CA VAL A 23 18.76 -11.49 16.00
C VAL A 23 17.69 -12.40 15.39
N ILE A 24 16.74 -11.84 14.64
CA ILE A 24 15.71 -12.61 13.94
C ILE A 24 16.33 -13.54 12.89
N ASN A 25 17.33 -13.06 12.14
CA ASN A 25 17.97 -13.83 11.08
C ASN A 25 18.98 -14.89 11.57
N ILE A 26 19.43 -14.83 12.83
CA ILE A 26 20.19 -15.94 13.44
C ILE A 26 19.32 -17.20 13.58
N PHE A 27 18.02 -17.02 13.80
CA PHE A 27 17.06 -18.11 13.99
C PHE A 27 15.95 -18.06 12.94
N PRO A 28 16.27 -18.28 11.65
CA PRO A 28 15.27 -18.29 10.60
C PRO A 28 14.29 -19.45 10.85
N ILE A 29 13.01 -19.22 10.60
CA ILE A 29 11.97 -20.21 10.92
C ILE A 29 12.10 -21.37 9.92
N PRO A 30 12.42 -22.59 10.37
CA PRO A 30 12.59 -23.72 9.47
C PRO A 30 11.23 -24.20 8.94
N LEU A 31 11.18 -24.48 7.65
CA LEU A 31 10.10 -25.17 6.96
C LEU A 31 10.66 -26.51 6.45
N PHE A 32 9.79 -27.39 5.90
CA PHE A 32 10.21 -28.71 5.41
C PHE A 32 11.42 -28.64 4.44
N ALA A 33 12.31 -29.65 4.54
CA ALA A 33 13.56 -29.77 3.79
C ALA A 33 14.59 -28.68 4.17
N ASN A 34 15.19 -28.01 3.19
CA ASN A 34 16.12 -26.88 3.39
C ASN A 34 15.41 -25.54 3.16
N VAL A 35 14.10 -25.46 3.46
CA VAL A 35 13.30 -24.23 3.33
C VAL A 35 13.33 -23.49 4.67
N GLN A 36 13.59 -22.19 4.67
CA GLN A 36 13.67 -21.34 5.84
C GLN A 36 13.06 -19.98 5.52
N LEU A 37 12.26 -19.46 6.44
CA LEU A 37 11.60 -18.17 6.34
C LEU A 37 12.50 -17.08 6.94
N ILE A 38 12.77 -16.05 6.15
CA ILE A 38 13.62 -14.92 6.57
C ILE A 38 12.72 -13.71 6.81
N LEU A 39 12.69 -13.22 8.05
CA LEU A 39 11.84 -12.08 8.44
C LEU A 39 12.65 -10.84 8.82
N GLY A 40 13.91 -11.01 9.24
CA GLY A 40 14.74 -9.90 9.72
C GLY A 40 15.03 -8.84 8.65
N ASN A 41 14.99 -9.21 7.37
CA ASN A 41 15.18 -8.27 6.25
C ASN A 41 14.03 -7.26 6.11
N ALA A 42 12.88 -7.46 6.77
CA ALA A 42 11.83 -6.43 6.85
C ALA A 42 12.35 -5.13 7.49
N ALA A 43 13.34 -5.23 8.40
CA ALA A 43 14.01 -4.07 8.99
C ALA A 43 14.72 -3.21 7.94
N VAL A 44 15.38 -3.84 6.97
CA VAL A 44 16.07 -3.16 5.85
C VAL A 44 15.06 -2.40 5.00
N VAL A 45 13.90 -3.02 4.74
CA VAL A 45 12.82 -2.44 3.95
C VAL A 45 12.25 -1.20 4.64
N ILE A 46 11.96 -1.28 5.94
CA ILE A 46 11.48 -0.14 6.74
C ILE A 46 12.48 1.02 6.66
N VAL A 47 13.77 0.74 6.83
CA VAL A 47 14.83 1.76 6.75
C VAL A 47 14.95 2.33 5.33
N ALA A 48 14.83 1.49 4.29
CA ALA A 48 14.84 1.94 2.90
C ALA A 48 13.69 2.90 2.59
N ILE A 49 12.49 2.64 3.13
CA ILE A 49 11.31 3.49 2.97
C ILE A 49 11.48 4.84 3.66
N LEU A 50 12.03 4.85 4.88
CA LEU A 50 12.10 6.03 5.74
C LEU A 50 13.34 6.90 5.49
N LEU A 51 14.51 6.27 5.31
CA LEU A 51 15.82 6.90 5.37
C LEU A 51 16.62 6.78 4.05
N GLY A 52 16.26 5.84 3.17
CA GLY A 52 16.83 5.69 1.83
C GLY A 52 18.01 4.72 1.72
N PRO A 53 18.73 4.73 0.58
CA PRO A 53 19.61 3.62 0.16
C PRO A 53 20.82 3.43 1.06
N TRP A 54 21.44 4.50 1.56
CA TRP A 54 22.67 4.39 2.35
C TRP A 54 22.43 3.86 3.76
N TYR A 55 21.35 4.31 4.41
CA TYR A 55 20.96 3.75 5.71
C TYR A 55 20.44 2.32 5.56
N ALA A 56 19.72 2.01 4.47
CA ALA A 56 19.28 0.65 4.18
C ALA A 56 20.47 -0.30 3.99
N LEU A 57 21.49 0.13 3.24
CA LEU A 57 22.75 -0.61 3.07
C LEU A 57 23.42 -0.88 4.42
N TYR A 58 23.50 0.14 5.27
CA TYR A 58 24.07 0.00 6.62
C TYR A 58 23.27 -0.98 7.48
N THR A 59 21.94 -0.90 7.49
CA THR A 59 21.07 -1.87 8.19
C THR A 59 21.23 -3.28 7.64
N ALA A 60 21.37 -3.43 6.32
CA ALA A 60 21.50 -4.71 5.65
C ALA A 60 22.80 -5.44 5.98
N LEU A 61 23.87 -4.73 6.36
CA LEU A 61 25.09 -5.37 6.88
C LEU A 61 24.77 -6.22 8.12
N PHE A 62 24.00 -5.69 9.08
CA PHE A 62 23.62 -6.44 10.27
C PHE A 62 22.71 -7.63 9.95
N THR A 63 21.67 -7.43 9.13
CA THR A 63 20.72 -8.50 8.81
C THR A 63 21.38 -9.60 7.98
N ALA A 64 22.30 -9.26 7.06
CA ALA A 64 23.10 -10.20 6.31
C ALA A 64 24.12 -10.93 7.20
N THR A 65 24.71 -10.28 8.21
CA THR A 65 25.56 -10.97 9.19
C THR A 65 24.78 -12.03 9.98
N GLY A 66 23.54 -11.75 10.37
CA GLY A 66 22.67 -12.77 10.99
C GLY A 66 22.49 -13.99 10.10
N LEU A 67 22.23 -13.79 8.80
CA LEU A 67 22.11 -14.89 7.82
C LEU A 67 23.44 -15.59 7.54
N MET A 68 24.56 -14.87 7.53
CA MET A 68 25.89 -15.47 7.38
C MET A 68 26.19 -16.44 8.54
N LEU A 69 25.82 -16.08 9.77
CA LEU A 69 25.96 -16.96 10.92
C LEU A 69 25.05 -18.17 10.84
N ALA A 70 23.83 -18.01 10.31
CA ALA A 70 22.87 -19.11 10.17
C ALA A 70 23.21 -20.07 9.02
N TRP A 71 23.69 -19.55 7.88
CA TRP A 71 23.90 -20.32 6.64
C TRP A 71 25.36 -20.59 6.30
N SER A 72 26.30 -20.03 7.06
CA SER A 72 27.75 -20.15 6.82
C SER A 72 28.18 -19.81 5.38
N SER A 73 27.46 -18.89 4.72
CA SER A 73 27.64 -18.64 3.30
C SER A 73 27.68 -17.16 2.94
N SER A 74 28.75 -16.73 2.28
CA SER A 74 29.08 -15.31 2.05
C SER A 74 28.20 -14.63 0.99
N HIS A 75 27.49 -15.38 0.15
CA HIS A 75 26.64 -14.82 -0.90
C HIS A 75 25.53 -13.91 -0.37
N VAL A 76 25.10 -14.13 0.89
CA VAL A 76 24.06 -13.33 1.55
C VAL A 76 24.42 -11.84 1.58
N TYR A 77 25.71 -11.49 1.74
CA TYR A 77 26.14 -10.10 1.70
C TYR A 77 25.93 -9.49 0.31
N VAL A 78 26.32 -10.19 -0.76
CA VAL A 78 26.17 -9.66 -2.12
C VAL A 78 24.69 -9.48 -2.46
N VAL A 79 23.87 -10.49 -2.20
CA VAL A 79 22.44 -10.48 -2.54
C VAL A 79 21.69 -9.41 -1.74
N PHE A 80 21.79 -9.41 -0.42
CA PHE A 80 20.92 -8.54 0.40
C PHE A 80 21.41 -7.09 0.49
N LEU A 81 22.71 -6.82 0.31
CA LEU A 81 23.21 -5.45 0.21
C LEU A 81 22.81 -4.79 -1.12
N LEU A 82 22.84 -5.54 -2.23
CA LEU A 82 22.35 -5.04 -3.52
C LEU A 82 20.86 -4.76 -3.48
N GLU A 83 20.08 -5.63 -2.84
CA GLU A 83 18.65 -5.41 -2.62
C GLU A 83 18.38 -4.14 -1.81
N ALA A 84 19.10 -3.94 -0.71
CA ALA A 84 18.94 -2.75 0.14
C ALA A 84 19.17 -1.44 -0.66
N LEU A 85 20.20 -1.42 -1.50
CA LEU A 85 20.46 -0.31 -2.41
C LEU A 85 19.35 -0.16 -3.45
N TRP A 86 18.96 -1.24 -4.10
CA TRP A 86 17.90 -1.25 -5.11
C TRP A 86 16.60 -0.68 -4.57
N LEU A 87 16.14 -1.17 -3.41
CA LEU A 87 14.91 -0.71 -2.76
C LEU A 87 15.01 0.76 -2.32
N GLY A 88 16.14 1.16 -1.73
CA GLY A 88 16.34 2.54 -1.31
C GLY A 88 16.41 3.55 -2.47
N PHE A 89 17.01 3.17 -3.61
CA PHE A 89 17.00 4.01 -4.81
C PHE A 89 15.64 4.02 -5.50
N ALA A 90 14.94 2.89 -5.56
CA ALA A 90 13.59 2.80 -6.10
C ALA A 90 12.63 3.72 -5.32
N ARG A 91 12.77 3.75 -3.98
CA ARG A 91 11.99 4.64 -3.13
C ARG A 91 12.19 6.12 -3.45
N ARG A 92 13.43 6.55 -3.72
CA ARG A 92 13.73 7.94 -4.12
C ARG A 92 13.08 8.35 -5.44
N LYS A 93 12.79 7.37 -6.31
CA LYS A 93 12.06 7.57 -7.57
C LYS A 93 10.55 7.36 -7.42
N ASP A 94 10.02 7.40 -6.19
CA ASP A 94 8.60 7.17 -5.87
C ASP A 94 8.05 5.82 -6.35
N VAL A 95 8.91 4.82 -6.57
CA VAL A 95 8.48 3.45 -6.95
C VAL A 95 7.94 2.73 -5.70
N PRO A 96 6.76 2.08 -5.76
CA PRO A 96 6.26 1.26 -4.66
C PRO A 96 7.19 0.08 -4.35
N ILE A 97 7.44 -0.21 -3.07
CA ILE A 97 8.49 -1.14 -2.65
C ILE A 97 8.18 -2.58 -3.05
N LEU A 98 6.93 -3.03 -2.96
CA LEU A 98 6.53 -4.35 -3.42
C LEU A 98 6.95 -4.59 -4.89
N TYR A 99 6.69 -3.62 -5.77
CA TYR A 99 7.06 -3.74 -7.19
C TYR A 99 8.58 -3.67 -7.39
N ALA A 100 9.27 -2.83 -6.62
CA ALA A 100 10.73 -2.77 -6.63
C ALA A 100 11.36 -4.10 -6.20
N SER A 101 10.80 -4.74 -5.17
CA SER A 101 11.22 -6.06 -4.68
C SER A 101 11.00 -7.15 -5.73
N ILE A 102 9.81 -7.21 -6.34
CA ILE A 102 9.53 -8.15 -7.45
C ILE A 102 10.53 -7.96 -8.60
N GLY A 103 10.79 -6.70 -8.98
CA GLY A 103 11.75 -6.37 -10.03
C GLY A 103 13.19 -6.78 -9.67
N TYR A 104 13.61 -6.56 -8.44
CA TYR A 104 14.93 -6.98 -7.94
C TYR A 104 15.09 -8.50 -8.04
N TRP A 105 14.16 -9.25 -7.47
CA TRP A 105 14.26 -10.70 -7.43
C TRP A 105 14.19 -11.33 -8.82
N LEU A 106 13.41 -10.76 -9.75
CA LEU A 106 13.31 -11.25 -11.11
C LEU A 106 14.56 -10.94 -11.95
N LEU A 107 15.11 -9.72 -11.84
CA LEU A 107 16.19 -9.25 -12.72
C LEU A 107 17.60 -9.46 -12.15
N VAL A 108 17.75 -9.49 -10.84
CA VAL A 108 19.05 -9.50 -10.16
C VAL A 108 19.15 -10.66 -9.18
N GLY A 109 18.23 -10.76 -8.22
CA GLY A 109 18.31 -11.74 -7.12
C GLY A 109 18.35 -13.19 -7.59
N VAL A 110 17.34 -13.64 -8.36
CA VAL A 110 17.27 -15.01 -8.88
C VAL A 110 18.44 -15.34 -9.79
N PRO A 111 18.81 -14.52 -10.81
CA PRO A 111 19.99 -14.79 -11.64
C PRO A 111 21.29 -14.88 -10.83
N LEU A 112 21.50 -13.96 -9.87
CA LEU A 112 22.72 -13.92 -9.07
C LEU A 112 22.85 -15.14 -8.17
N ILE A 113 21.78 -15.55 -7.48
CA ILE A 113 21.80 -16.77 -6.65
C ILE A 113 21.95 -18.01 -7.52
N SER A 114 21.27 -18.08 -8.67
CA SER A 114 21.41 -19.22 -9.58
C SER A 114 22.85 -19.38 -10.06
N LEU A 115 23.50 -18.27 -10.43
CA LEU A 115 24.90 -18.24 -10.83
C LEU A 115 25.83 -18.65 -9.67
N TYR A 116 25.58 -18.15 -8.45
CA TYR A 116 26.34 -18.54 -7.26
C TYR A 116 26.24 -20.05 -6.99
N LEU A 117 25.02 -20.60 -6.99
CA LEU A 117 24.79 -22.03 -6.72
C LEU A 117 25.46 -22.89 -7.81
N TRP A 118 25.33 -22.49 -9.08
CA TRP A 118 25.94 -23.21 -10.21
C TRP A 118 27.47 -23.20 -10.17
N LEU A 119 28.10 -22.08 -9.80
CA LEU A 119 29.56 -21.94 -9.80
C LEU A 119 30.25 -22.50 -8.55
N ILE A 120 29.63 -22.38 -7.38
CA ILE A 120 30.33 -22.57 -6.09
C ILE A 120 29.88 -23.83 -5.36
N THR A 121 28.59 -24.15 -5.37
CA THR A 121 28.05 -25.22 -4.50
C THR A 121 28.08 -26.61 -5.12
N GLY A 122 28.30 -26.74 -6.44
CA GLY A 122 28.27 -28.04 -7.12
C GLY A 122 26.92 -28.77 -7.05
N LEU A 123 25.87 -28.11 -6.52
CA LEU A 123 24.56 -28.72 -6.33
C LEU A 123 23.98 -29.20 -7.67
N PRO A 124 23.28 -30.35 -7.69
CA PRO A 124 22.63 -30.83 -8.88
C PRO A 124 21.71 -29.78 -9.51
N ASN A 125 21.77 -29.65 -10.85
CA ASN A 125 21.04 -28.62 -11.61
C ASN A 125 19.52 -28.56 -11.30
N TYR A 126 18.91 -29.66 -10.86
CA TYR A 126 17.49 -29.73 -10.55
C TYR A 126 17.11 -29.04 -9.21
N HIS A 127 18.05 -28.82 -8.28
CA HIS A 127 17.81 -28.14 -6.99
C HIS A 127 17.91 -26.61 -7.07
N ILE A 128 18.62 -26.08 -8.08
CA ILE A 128 18.88 -24.64 -8.23
C ILE A 128 17.57 -23.85 -8.40
N PRO A 129 16.63 -24.22 -9.31
CA PRO A 129 15.39 -23.46 -9.50
C PRO A 129 14.51 -23.42 -8.26
N PHE A 130 14.45 -24.52 -7.51
CA PHE A 130 13.68 -24.59 -6.28
C PHE A 130 14.23 -23.64 -5.21
N THR A 131 15.56 -23.65 -5.03
CA THR A 131 16.23 -22.80 -4.05
C THR A 131 16.10 -21.32 -4.38
N THR A 132 16.20 -20.94 -5.65
CA THR A 132 16.12 -19.53 -6.07
C THR A 132 14.71 -18.96 -6.01
N VAL A 133 13.70 -19.73 -6.42
CA VAL A 133 12.28 -19.33 -6.30
C VAL A 133 11.89 -19.12 -4.84
N LYS A 134 12.34 -19.99 -3.93
CA LYS A 134 12.14 -19.81 -2.49
C LYS A 134 12.68 -18.46 -2.00
N GLN A 135 13.88 -18.05 -2.43
CA GLN A 135 14.47 -16.78 -2.00
C GLN A 135 13.68 -15.58 -2.53
N ALA A 136 13.16 -15.66 -3.75
CA ALA A 136 12.27 -14.63 -4.29
C ALA A 136 10.97 -14.50 -3.47
N VAL A 137 10.37 -15.62 -3.06
CA VAL A 137 9.17 -15.63 -2.19
C VAL A 137 9.47 -14.99 -0.84
N ASN A 138 10.61 -15.33 -0.20
CA ASN A 138 11.07 -14.66 1.02
C ASN A 138 11.19 -13.15 0.79
N GLY A 139 11.86 -12.75 -0.29
CA GLY A 139 12.00 -11.39 -0.80
C GLY A 139 10.73 -10.57 -0.75
N ILE A 140 9.73 -11.07 -1.47
CA ILE A 140 8.42 -10.43 -1.60
C ILE A 140 7.70 -10.38 -0.24
N LEU A 141 7.82 -11.44 0.57
CA LEU A 141 7.15 -11.50 1.88
C LEU A 141 7.65 -10.43 2.84
N TYR A 142 8.96 -10.36 3.11
CA TYR A 142 9.47 -9.37 4.07
C TYR A 142 9.39 -7.93 3.52
N ALA A 143 9.42 -7.75 2.19
CA ALA A 143 9.14 -6.46 1.56
C ALA A 143 7.71 -5.99 1.85
N THR A 144 6.74 -6.90 1.72
CA THR A 144 5.33 -6.61 2.01
C THR A 144 5.13 -6.31 3.50
N ILE A 145 5.75 -7.10 4.39
CA ILE A 145 5.69 -6.88 5.85
C ILE A 145 6.27 -5.51 6.20
N GLY A 146 7.48 -5.21 5.72
CA GLY A 146 8.16 -3.94 6.02
C GLY A 146 7.38 -2.73 5.53
N GLU A 147 6.79 -2.80 4.34
CA GLU A 147 5.96 -1.72 3.80
C GLU A 147 4.65 -1.55 4.57
N LEU A 148 3.98 -2.64 4.94
CA LEU A 148 2.74 -2.60 5.73
C LEU A 148 3.00 -2.03 7.13
N CYS A 149 4.13 -2.36 7.77
CA CYS A 149 4.54 -1.75 9.04
C CYS A 149 4.70 -0.23 8.96
N VAL A 150 5.20 0.30 7.83
CA VAL A 150 5.32 1.76 7.65
C VAL A 150 3.97 2.41 7.41
N VAL A 151 3.11 1.78 6.60
CA VAL A 151 1.80 2.33 6.23
C VAL A 151 0.78 2.23 7.36
N ALA A 152 0.73 1.12 8.09
CA ALA A 152 -0.26 0.86 9.13
C ALA A 152 0.05 1.56 10.46
N LEU A 153 1.32 1.90 10.72
CA LEU A 153 1.76 2.46 12.01
C LEU A 153 2.45 3.83 11.84
N PRO A 154 1.82 4.84 11.21
CA PRO A 154 2.47 6.10 10.89
C PRO A 154 2.95 6.87 12.14
N SER A 155 2.27 6.69 13.28
CA SER A 155 2.62 7.29 14.56
C SER A 155 3.95 6.79 15.14
N LEU A 156 4.40 5.57 14.79
CA LEU A 156 5.68 5.04 15.23
C LEU A 156 6.88 5.68 14.49
N TRP A 157 6.62 6.34 13.36
CA TRP A 157 7.65 6.78 12.40
C TRP A 157 7.78 8.31 12.28
N HIS A 158 7.56 9.04 13.39
CA HIS A 158 7.75 10.50 13.46
C HIS A 158 9.24 10.87 13.49
N LEU A 159 9.83 11.05 12.31
CA LEU A 159 11.22 11.48 12.12
C LEU A 159 11.28 12.81 11.35
N LYS A 160 12.09 13.74 11.86
CA LYS A 160 12.48 14.94 11.12
C LYS A 160 13.36 14.51 9.94
N ASP A 161 13.14 15.10 8.76
CA ASP A 161 13.90 14.87 7.53
C ASP A 161 13.83 13.45 6.94
N LYS A 162 12.71 12.73 7.14
CA LYS A 162 12.45 11.47 6.42
C LYS A 162 12.26 11.71 4.92
N ILE A 163 12.49 10.69 4.09
CA ILE A 163 12.19 10.79 2.65
C ILE A 163 10.69 11.05 2.47
N VAL A 164 10.37 12.19 1.87
CA VAL A 164 9.00 12.59 1.55
C VAL A 164 8.72 12.22 0.09
N ASN A 165 7.55 11.66 -0.19
CA ASN A 165 7.11 11.45 -1.57
C ASN A 165 7.04 12.80 -2.29
N HIS A 166 7.71 12.91 -3.41
CA HIS A 166 7.67 14.13 -4.22
C HIS A 166 6.38 14.20 -5.05
N THR A 167 5.81 13.03 -5.37
CA THR A 167 4.53 12.91 -6.09
C THR A 167 3.38 12.54 -5.16
N ARG A 168 2.31 13.36 -5.17
CA ARG A 168 1.04 13.00 -4.52
C ARG A 168 0.31 11.99 -5.40
N ARG A 169 0.27 10.72 -4.96
CA ARG A 169 -0.54 9.68 -5.61
C ARG A 169 -2.03 9.98 -5.41
N THR A 170 -2.86 9.64 -6.39
CA THR A 170 -4.31 9.73 -6.25
C THR A 170 -4.79 8.80 -5.13
N PHE A 171 -5.91 9.14 -4.48
CA PHE A 171 -6.51 8.30 -3.44
C PHE A 171 -6.80 6.89 -3.96
N SER A 172 -7.30 6.77 -5.19
CA SER A 172 -7.49 5.50 -5.90
C SER A 172 -6.20 4.68 -6.00
N ALA A 173 -5.09 5.30 -6.38
CA ALA A 173 -3.81 4.60 -6.50
C ALA A 173 -3.26 4.15 -5.13
N GLN A 174 -3.46 4.95 -4.08
CA GLN A 174 -3.07 4.58 -2.71
C GLN A 174 -3.90 3.42 -2.17
N LEU A 175 -5.23 3.49 -2.31
CA LEU A 175 -6.15 2.47 -1.84
C LEU A 175 -5.98 1.15 -2.60
N SER A 176 -5.87 1.21 -3.93
CA SER A 176 -5.54 0.04 -4.76
C SER A 176 -4.27 -0.63 -4.27
N TYR A 177 -3.21 0.15 -4.03
CA TYR A 177 -1.93 -0.39 -3.61
C TYR A 177 -1.98 -1.00 -2.21
N LEU A 178 -2.71 -0.40 -1.27
CA LEU A 178 -2.92 -0.97 0.07
C LEU A 178 -3.65 -2.32 0.01
N PHE A 179 -4.70 -2.44 -0.82
CA PHE A 179 -5.38 -3.71 -1.02
C PHE A 179 -4.46 -4.77 -1.63
N ILE A 180 -3.58 -4.38 -2.56
CA ILE A 180 -2.58 -5.29 -3.14
C ILE A 180 -1.64 -5.78 -2.04
N LEU A 181 -1.10 -4.90 -1.19
CA LEU A 181 -0.23 -5.30 -0.08
C LEU A 181 -0.90 -6.29 0.87
N ILE A 182 -2.13 -5.99 1.31
CA ILE A 182 -2.89 -6.84 2.25
C ILE A 182 -3.21 -8.20 1.60
N THR A 183 -3.56 -8.21 0.31
CA THR A 183 -3.88 -9.46 -0.38
C THR A 183 -2.63 -10.29 -0.62
N THR A 184 -1.51 -9.66 -1.02
CA THR A 184 -0.23 -10.33 -1.23
C THR A 184 0.29 -10.99 0.04
N ILE A 185 0.29 -10.28 1.19
CA ILE A 185 0.73 -10.90 2.45
C ILE A 185 -0.18 -12.07 2.86
N THR A 186 -1.50 -11.94 2.70
CA THR A 186 -2.46 -12.99 3.05
C THR A 186 -2.30 -14.22 2.16
N LEU A 187 -2.13 -14.04 0.85
CA LEU A 187 -1.91 -15.14 -0.09
C LEU A 187 -0.57 -15.84 0.16
N LEU A 188 0.50 -15.08 0.42
CA LEU A 188 1.83 -15.65 0.71
C LEU A 188 1.83 -16.44 2.02
N THR A 189 1.27 -15.89 3.09
CA THR A 189 1.21 -16.60 4.38
C THR A 189 0.33 -17.84 4.30
N SER A 190 -0.84 -17.75 3.66
CA SER A 190 -1.73 -18.90 3.43
C SER A 190 -1.04 -19.99 2.60
N SER A 191 -0.34 -19.62 1.52
CA SER A 191 0.43 -20.55 0.68
C SER A 191 1.53 -21.26 1.47
N LEU A 192 2.30 -20.53 2.27
CA LEU A 192 3.34 -21.10 3.13
C LEU A 192 2.78 -22.07 4.17
N MET A 193 1.67 -21.69 4.84
CA MET A 193 1.00 -22.56 5.81
C MET A 193 0.44 -23.82 5.15
N PHE A 194 -0.17 -23.69 3.98
CA PHE A 194 -0.69 -24.82 3.23
C PHE A 194 0.42 -25.79 2.80
N ASN A 195 1.55 -25.28 2.30
CA ASN A 195 2.71 -26.10 1.95
C ASN A 195 3.29 -26.84 3.16
N GLN A 196 3.43 -26.15 4.29
CA GLN A 196 3.92 -26.77 5.53
C GLN A 196 2.97 -27.87 6.01
N TYR A 197 1.67 -27.58 6.05
CA TYR A 197 0.64 -28.55 6.42
C TYR A 197 0.64 -29.78 5.50
N PHE A 198 0.71 -29.56 4.18
CA PHE A 198 0.77 -30.64 3.20
C PHE A 198 1.98 -31.54 3.44
N MET A 199 3.17 -30.95 3.62
CA MET A 199 4.40 -31.71 3.85
C MET A 199 4.41 -32.44 5.19
N ASP A 200 3.84 -31.85 6.24
CA ASP A 200 3.68 -32.54 7.53
C ASP A 200 2.76 -33.76 7.40
N LYS A 201 1.65 -33.64 6.66
CA LYS A 201 0.76 -34.78 6.39
C LYS A 201 1.42 -35.88 5.56
N GLN A 202 2.24 -35.53 4.57
CA GLN A 202 2.99 -36.53 3.79
C GLN A 202 4.01 -37.26 4.66
N GLN A 203 4.73 -36.55 5.53
CA GLN A 203 5.66 -37.18 6.48
C GLN A 203 4.94 -38.10 7.47
N ASP A 204 3.81 -37.67 8.03
CA ASP A 204 3.02 -38.49 8.95
C ASP A 204 2.55 -39.79 8.27
N LEU A 205 2.11 -39.71 7.01
CA LEU A 205 1.69 -40.87 6.22
C LEU A 205 2.84 -41.83 5.94
N ILE A 206 4.01 -41.33 5.51
CA ILE A 206 5.20 -42.14 5.26
C ILE A 206 5.67 -42.83 6.55
N ASN A 207 5.78 -42.08 7.65
CA ASN A 207 6.20 -42.64 8.93
C ASN A 207 5.22 -43.72 9.42
N LYS A 208 3.91 -43.49 9.27
CA LYS A 208 2.92 -44.49 9.61
C LYS A 208 3.08 -45.74 8.76
N ASN A 209 3.16 -45.58 7.43
CA ASN A 209 3.34 -46.69 6.50
C ASN A 209 4.60 -47.52 6.82
N LEU A 210 5.75 -46.87 7.01
CA LEU A 210 6.99 -47.57 7.38
C LEU A 210 6.89 -48.35 8.69
N ASN A 211 6.22 -47.79 9.71
CA ASN A 211 6.01 -48.48 10.98
C ASN A 211 5.02 -49.64 10.84
N ASP A 212 3.92 -49.46 10.10
CA ASP A 212 2.92 -50.50 9.85
C ASP A 212 3.56 -51.68 9.08
N THR A 213 4.36 -51.40 8.04
CA THR A 213 5.16 -52.40 7.32
C THR A 213 6.17 -53.08 8.25
N GLY A 214 6.87 -52.32 9.10
CA GLY A 214 7.83 -52.87 10.07
C GLY A 214 7.18 -53.83 11.06
N ILE A 215 5.99 -53.50 11.58
CA ILE A 215 5.21 -54.37 12.47
C ILE A 215 4.76 -55.63 11.74
N PHE A 216 4.21 -55.50 10.53
CA PHE A 216 3.75 -56.62 9.73
C PHE A 216 4.87 -57.61 9.41
N LEU A 217 5.99 -57.12 8.88
CA LEU A 217 7.16 -57.93 8.54
C LEU A 217 7.84 -58.50 9.79
N GLY A 218 7.86 -57.74 10.89
CA GLY A 218 8.35 -58.20 12.18
C GLY A 218 7.56 -59.40 12.68
N HIS A 219 6.23 -59.30 12.71
CA HIS A 219 5.36 -60.41 13.07
C HIS A 219 5.47 -61.61 12.13
N ALA A 220 5.58 -61.40 10.82
CA ALA A 220 5.80 -62.47 9.85
C ALA A 220 7.13 -63.21 10.13
N THR A 221 8.20 -62.45 10.39
CA THR A 221 9.53 -62.99 10.73
C THR A 221 9.50 -63.77 12.04
N GLU A 222 8.89 -63.22 13.09
CA GLU A 222 8.77 -63.89 14.39
C GLU A 222 7.91 -65.16 14.31
N THR A 223 6.81 -65.12 13.55
CA THR A 223 5.95 -66.28 13.34
C THR A 223 6.70 -67.39 12.60
N TYR A 224 7.46 -67.03 11.57
CA TYR A 224 8.29 -67.97 10.83
C TYR A 224 9.37 -68.61 11.72
N LEU A 225 10.11 -67.80 12.49
CA LEU A 225 11.12 -68.29 13.41
C LEU A 225 10.53 -69.15 14.52
N SER A 226 9.45 -68.70 15.17
CA SER A 226 8.79 -69.41 16.27
C SER A 226 8.17 -70.74 15.80
N SER A 227 7.51 -70.77 14.63
CA SER A 227 6.95 -71.99 14.05
C SER A 227 8.02 -73.03 13.76
N ASN A 228 9.14 -72.61 13.16
CA ASN A 228 10.24 -73.51 12.82
C ASN A 228 11.03 -73.93 14.07
N THR A 229 11.19 -73.05 15.05
CA THR A 229 11.80 -73.36 16.36
C THR A 229 10.99 -74.41 17.10
N SER A 230 9.66 -74.25 17.14
CA SER A 230 8.74 -75.21 17.74
C SER A 230 8.74 -76.55 17.01
N THR A 231 8.90 -76.53 15.68
CA THR A 231 9.00 -77.75 14.86
C THR A 231 10.25 -78.54 15.23
N VAL A 232 11.43 -77.91 15.26
CA VAL A 232 12.70 -78.57 15.63
C VAL A 232 12.66 -79.06 17.08
N ALA A 233 12.17 -78.24 18.01
CA ALA A 233 11.99 -78.62 19.42
C ALA A 233 11.07 -79.85 19.58
N SER A 234 9.98 -79.92 18.82
CA SER A 234 9.05 -81.06 18.84
C SER A 234 9.71 -82.34 18.32
N ILE A 235 10.57 -82.23 17.30
CA ILE A 235 11.36 -83.36 16.80
C ILE A 235 12.36 -83.83 17.85
N GLY A 236 13.11 -82.91 18.48
CA GLY A 236 14.03 -83.26 19.56
C GLY A 236 13.34 -83.97 20.72
N LYS A 237 12.18 -83.46 21.14
CA LYS A 237 11.34 -84.10 22.17
C LYS A 237 10.83 -85.47 21.74
N PHE A 238 10.34 -85.61 20.50
CA PHE A 238 9.88 -86.89 19.96
C PHE A 238 11.00 -87.93 19.89
N LEU A 239 12.20 -87.55 19.44
CA LEU A 239 13.36 -88.43 19.42
C LEU A 239 13.83 -88.81 20.82
N SER A 240 13.72 -87.90 21.78
CA SER A 240 14.07 -88.17 23.18
C SER A 240 13.12 -89.16 23.85
N ILE A 241 11.83 -89.14 23.47
CA ILE A 241 10.79 -90.03 24.03
C ILE A 241 10.75 -91.38 23.30
N SER A 242 10.95 -91.39 21.98
CA SER A 242 10.77 -92.61 21.18
C SER A 242 11.87 -93.66 21.40
N GLY A 243 13.04 -93.26 21.90
CA GLY A 243 14.19 -94.16 22.03
C GLY A 243 14.63 -94.77 20.70
N ALA A 244 14.23 -94.17 19.57
CA ALA A 244 14.38 -94.76 18.25
C ALA A 244 15.87 -95.04 17.93
N PRO A 245 16.24 -96.21 17.41
CA PRO A 245 17.60 -96.50 17.00
C PRO A 245 18.04 -95.57 15.85
N PHE A 246 19.35 -95.33 15.74
CA PHE A 246 19.94 -94.41 14.75
C PHE A 246 19.45 -94.65 13.32
N ASP A 247 19.15 -95.89 12.93
CA ASP A 247 18.67 -96.26 11.60
C ASP A 247 17.27 -95.67 11.27
N GLN A 248 16.46 -95.36 12.28
CA GLN A 248 15.13 -94.77 12.10
C GLN A 248 15.14 -93.24 12.06
N TRP A 249 16.21 -92.60 12.55
CA TRP A 249 16.33 -91.14 12.59
C TRP A 249 16.33 -90.52 11.19
N GLN A 250 16.91 -91.22 10.21
CA GLN A 250 16.93 -90.80 8.81
C GLN A 250 15.51 -90.67 8.22
N LEU A 251 14.66 -91.68 8.44
CA LEU A 251 13.26 -91.71 7.95
C LEU A 251 12.42 -90.59 8.55
N ILE A 252 12.65 -90.27 9.84
CA ILE A 252 11.94 -89.19 10.54
C ILE A 252 12.31 -87.83 9.93
N LEU A 253 13.61 -87.56 9.70
CA LEU A 253 14.04 -86.30 9.10
C LEU A 253 13.51 -86.11 7.67
N GLU A 254 13.51 -87.17 6.84
CA GLU A 254 12.94 -87.12 5.48
C GLU A 254 11.43 -86.85 5.48
N SER A 255 10.71 -87.48 6.41
CA SER A 255 9.27 -87.25 6.57
C SER A 255 8.97 -85.81 6.98
N VAL A 256 9.75 -85.25 7.92
CA VAL A 256 9.53 -83.88 8.38
C VAL A 256 9.91 -82.86 7.31
N GLN A 257 11.06 -83.02 6.64
CA GLN A 257 11.49 -82.07 5.61
C GLN A 257 10.55 -82.09 4.39
N SER A 258 10.05 -83.26 3.98
CA SER A 258 9.09 -83.35 2.87
C SER A 258 7.74 -82.69 3.18
N LEU A 259 7.33 -82.63 4.45
CA LEU A 259 6.12 -81.95 4.90
C LEU A 259 6.33 -80.45 5.15
N LYS A 260 7.54 -80.04 5.54
CA LYS A 260 7.91 -78.65 5.88
C LYS A 260 9.02 -78.13 4.98
N HIS A 261 8.65 -77.38 3.95
CA HIS A 261 9.58 -76.71 3.03
C HIS A 261 10.34 -75.52 3.64
N SER A 262 10.21 -75.25 4.94
CA SER A 262 10.92 -74.16 5.62
C SER A 262 12.38 -74.49 5.97
N PHE A 263 12.85 -75.71 5.70
CA PHE A 263 14.22 -76.12 5.95
C PHE A 263 14.92 -76.58 4.66
N THR A 264 16.07 -75.97 4.34
CA THR A 264 16.91 -76.37 3.20
C THR A 264 17.65 -77.69 3.45
N ALA A 265 17.94 -77.97 4.72
CA ALA A 265 18.49 -79.24 5.20
C ALA A 265 18.17 -79.43 6.68
N MET A 266 18.11 -80.68 7.14
CA MET A 266 18.04 -81.03 8.55
C MET A 266 19.06 -82.11 8.85
N PHE A 267 19.66 -82.07 10.04
CA PHE A 267 20.70 -82.98 10.47
C PHE A 267 20.47 -83.41 11.91
N ILE A 268 20.86 -84.64 12.22
CA ILE A 268 21.05 -85.09 13.60
C ILE A 268 22.54 -85.32 13.82
N VAL A 269 23.03 -84.79 14.93
CA VAL A 269 24.45 -84.77 15.27
C VAL A 269 24.65 -85.46 16.62
N ASN A 270 25.61 -86.38 16.72
CA ASN A 270 25.94 -87.03 17.99
C ASN A 270 26.73 -86.10 18.93
N THR A 271 27.01 -86.53 20.17
CA THR A 271 27.78 -85.75 21.15
C THR A 271 29.22 -85.43 20.73
N HIS A 272 29.78 -86.14 19.74
CA HIS A 272 31.12 -85.91 19.20
C HIS A 272 31.11 -84.90 18.03
N GLY A 273 29.95 -84.35 17.65
CA GLY A 273 29.83 -83.39 16.56
C GLY A 273 29.77 -84.03 15.17
N GLU A 274 29.53 -85.34 15.07
CA GLU A 274 29.40 -86.06 13.80
C GLU A 274 27.94 -86.13 13.36
N ILE A 275 27.69 -85.85 12.08
CA ILE A 275 26.35 -85.93 11.49
C ILE A 275 26.01 -87.41 11.25
N VAL A 276 25.02 -87.93 11.98
CA VAL A 276 24.60 -89.34 11.95
C VAL A 276 23.38 -89.59 11.08
N ALA A 277 22.55 -88.57 10.85
CA ALA A 277 21.41 -88.61 9.93
C ALA A 277 21.19 -87.22 9.33
N GLY A 278 20.58 -87.14 8.15
CA GLY A 278 20.25 -85.84 7.55
C GLY A 278 19.45 -85.92 6.26
N SER A 279 18.66 -84.87 6.02
CA SER A 279 17.79 -84.72 4.86
C SER A 279 18.04 -83.36 4.19
N PRO A 280 18.10 -83.24 2.85
CA PRO A 280 17.90 -84.31 1.88
C PRO A 280 19.10 -85.27 1.83
N LEU A 281 18.85 -86.53 1.50
CA LEU A 281 19.87 -87.59 1.51
C LEU A 281 21.07 -87.28 0.60
N ASP A 282 20.86 -86.52 -0.47
CA ASP A 282 21.93 -86.09 -1.38
C ASP A 282 22.91 -85.10 -0.74
N LYS A 283 22.41 -84.19 0.12
CA LYS A 283 23.28 -83.31 0.92
C LYS A 283 24.06 -84.12 1.95
N LEU A 284 23.42 -85.10 2.60
CA LEU A 284 24.09 -86.00 3.53
C LEU A 284 25.24 -86.77 2.85
N LYS A 285 25.01 -87.38 1.68
CA LYS A 285 26.06 -88.13 0.95
C LYS A 285 27.28 -87.28 0.59
N LYS A 286 27.08 -85.99 0.32
CA LYS A 286 28.17 -85.02 0.05
C LYS A 286 28.93 -84.57 1.31
N ILE A 287 28.32 -84.66 2.49
CA ILE A 287 28.78 -84.03 3.75
C ILE A 287 29.30 -85.07 4.78
N ALA A 288 28.66 -86.24 4.86
CA ALA A 288 28.69 -87.14 6.00
C ALA A 288 30.02 -87.85 6.30
N GLN A 289 31.03 -87.77 5.44
CA GLN A 289 32.32 -88.46 5.68
C GLN A 289 33.46 -87.54 6.18
N LYS A 290 33.29 -86.21 6.22
CA LYS A 290 34.41 -85.28 6.55
C LYS A 290 34.06 -84.03 7.36
N ILE A 291 32.81 -83.82 7.76
CA ILE A 291 32.39 -82.58 8.41
C ILE A 291 31.99 -82.85 9.86
N ASN A 292 32.78 -82.33 10.80
CA ASN A 292 32.47 -82.25 12.22
C ASN A 292 31.93 -80.84 12.53
N VAL A 293 30.98 -80.71 13.45
CA VAL A 293 30.36 -79.43 13.85
C VAL A 293 30.51 -79.10 15.34
N GLN A 294 31.39 -79.79 16.07
CA GLN A 294 31.57 -79.63 17.51
C GLN A 294 31.96 -78.20 17.93
N ASP A 295 32.66 -77.47 17.06
CA ASP A 295 33.09 -76.08 17.26
C ASP A 295 32.04 -75.04 16.85
N ARG A 296 30.87 -75.46 16.35
CA ARG A 296 29.83 -74.54 15.88
C ARG A 296 28.97 -74.04 17.03
N ASP A 297 28.68 -72.74 17.03
CA ASP A 297 27.85 -72.09 18.04
C ASP A 297 26.52 -72.82 18.27
N PHE A 298 25.80 -73.22 17.20
CA PHE A 298 24.53 -73.93 17.34
C PHE A 298 24.65 -75.28 18.06
N PHE A 299 25.79 -75.97 17.90
CA PHE A 299 26.04 -77.25 18.54
C PHE A 299 26.38 -77.06 20.02
N ILE A 300 27.33 -76.16 20.31
CA ILE A 300 27.78 -75.85 21.67
C ILE A 300 26.62 -75.31 22.50
N GLN A 301 25.85 -74.37 21.97
CA GLN A 301 24.76 -73.71 22.70
C GLN A 301 23.63 -74.68 23.05
N ALA A 302 23.17 -75.49 22.10
CA ALA A 302 22.09 -76.44 22.32
C ALA A 302 22.48 -77.56 23.31
N LEU A 303 23.71 -78.07 23.25
CA LEU A 303 24.18 -79.12 24.17
C LEU A 303 24.50 -78.60 25.57
N THR A 304 25.09 -77.42 25.68
CA THR A 304 25.55 -76.87 26.99
C THR A 304 24.39 -76.28 27.78
N HIS A 305 23.48 -75.56 27.13
CA HIS A 305 22.38 -74.87 27.79
C HIS A 305 21.07 -75.66 27.81
N HIS A 306 21.05 -76.83 27.17
CA HIS A 306 19.90 -77.75 27.13
C HIS A 306 18.60 -77.12 26.60
N ASN A 307 18.70 -76.06 25.81
CA ASN A 307 17.57 -75.32 25.26
C ASN A 307 17.66 -75.24 23.73
N THR A 308 16.52 -75.03 23.08
CA THR A 308 16.50 -74.76 21.64
C THR A 308 17.19 -73.42 21.36
N PHE A 309 18.10 -73.41 20.39
CA PHE A 309 18.91 -72.26 20.04
C PHE A 309 18.79 -71.94 18.55
N VAL A 310 18.58 -70.65 18.24
CA VAL A 310 18.60 -70.10 16.88
C VAL A 310 19.93 -69.40 16.68
N SER A 311 20.74 -69.85 15.73
CA SER A 311 22.05 -69.26 15.50
C SER A 311 21.98 -67.89 14.85
N PRO A 312 23.03 -67.07 14.99
CA PRO A 312 23.35 -66.01 14.03
C PRO A 312 23.48 -66.58 12.61
N VAL A 313 23.46 -65.70 11.61
CA VAL A 313 23.65 -66.11 10.21
C VAL A 313 25.11 -66.55 9.98
N PHE A 314 25.30 -67.67 9.27
CA PHE A 314 26.64 -68.22 9.00
C PHE A 314 26.72 -68.96 7.67
N VAL A 315 27.95 -69.23 7.20
CA VAL A 315 28.20 -70.14 6.06
C VAL A 315 28.20 -71.60 6.51
N ALA A 316 27.33 -72.42 5.90
CA ALA A 316 27.24 -73.85 6.14
C ALA A 316 28.50 -74.57 5.67
N ARG A 317 28.91 -75.62 6.41
CA ARG A 317 30.00 -76.51 5.96
C ARG A 317 29.44 -77.48 4.93
N GLY A 318 29.91 -77.36 3.70
CA GLY A 318 29.48 -78.18 2.58
C GLY A 318 30.02 -77.63 1.26
N PRO A 319 29.88 -78.39 0.16
CA PRO A 319 30.39 -77.98 -1.15
C PRO A 319 29.72 -76.70 -1.68
N ASP A 320 28.46 -76.46 -1.30
CA ASP A 320 27.65 -75.37 -1.84
C ASP A 320 27.80 -74.04 -1.04
N GLN A 321 28.54 -74.05 0.09
CA GLN A 321 28.82 -72.89 0.96
C GLN A 321 27.59 -71.96 1.18
N GLU A 322 26.43 -72.57 1.43
CA GLU A 322 25.16 -71.85 1.60
C GLU A 322 25.16 -70.98 2.86
N ILE A 323 24.56 -69.80 2.77
CA ILE A 323 24.30 -68.92 3.92
C ILE A 323 23.02 -69.41 4.59
N VAL A 324 23.10 -69.77 5.86
CA VAL A 324 21.98 -70.40 6.58
C VAL A 324 21.87 -69.89 8.02
N ILE A 325 20.72 -70.16 8.60
CA ILE A 325 20.45 -70.00 10.03
C ILE A 325 20.08 -71.37 10.58
N ALA A 326 20.78 -71.83 11.60
CA ALA A 326 20.53 -73.12 12.21
C ALA A 326 19.63 -72.96 13.43
N ILE A 327 18.53 -73.71 13.44
CA ILE A 327 17.74 -73.96 14.63
C ILE A 327 18.18 -75.32 15.17
N SER A 328 18.57 -75.37 16.44
CA SER A 328 19.14 -76.57 17.07
C SER A 328 18.46 -76.86 18.40
N THR A 329 18.23 -78.12 18.72
CA THR A 329 17.66 -78.55 19.99
C THR A 329 18.34 -79.84 20.47
N PRO A 330 18.57 -80.02 21.79
CA PRO A 330 19.15 -81.26 22.30
C PRO A 330 18.19 -82.45 22.19
N ILE A 331 18.76 -83.63 22.02
CA ILE A 331 18.09 -84.92 22.16
C ILE A 331 18.57 -85.53 23.46
N PHE A 332 17.65 -85.94 24.33
CA PHE A 332 17.96 -86.58 25.60
C PHE A 332 17.79 -88.09 25.50
N LYS A 333 18.59 -88.83 26.26
CA LYS A 333 18.38 -90.27 26.43
C LYS A 333 17.20 -90.51 27.35
N GLU A 334 16.35 -91.48 26.98
CA GLU A 334 15.14 -91.88 27.70
C GLU A 334 15.35 -91.93 29.22
N ASP A 335 14.48 -91.24 29.97
CA ASP A 335 14.52 -91.09 31.44
C ASP A 335 15.81 -90.50 32.05
N SER A 336 16.64 -89.82 31.27
CA SER A 336 17.82 -89.12 31.76
C SER A 336 17.91 -87.68 31.24
N ASN A 337 18.47 -86.77 32.05
CA ASN A 337 18.76 -85.40 31.61
C ASN A 337 20.06 -85.30 30.79
N THR A 338 20.55 -86.43 30.26
CA THR A 338 21.81 -86.51 29.53
C THR A 338 21.55 -86.33 28.03
N ALA A 339 22.08 -85.26 27.44
CA ALA A 339 21.98 -85.05 26.01
C ALA A 339 22.88 -86.03 25.23
N ILE A 340 22.31 -86.73 24.25
CA ILE A 340 22.99 -87.71 23.39
C ILE A 340 23.29 -87.18 21.99
N GLY A 341 22.86 -85.96 21.71
CA GLY A 341 23.05 -85.31 20.42
C GLY A 341 22.13 -84.11 20.28
N ILE A 342 22.08 -83.55 19.06
CA ILE A 342 21.15 -82.48 18.70
C ILE A 342 20.41 -82.79 17.40
N VAL A 343 19.19 -82.28 17.28
CA VAL A 343 18.54 -82.09 15.98
C VAL A 343 18.78 -80.65 15.54
N GLN A 344 19.12 -80.48 14.28
CA GLN A 344 19.39 -79.19 13.69
C GLN A 344 18.66 -79.04 12.35
N GLY A 345 18.00 -77.91 12.13
CA GLY A 345 17.39 -77.54 10.85
C GLY A 345 18.03 -76.26 10.31
N ASN A 346 18.48 -76.28 9.05
CA ASN A 346 18.91 -75.09 8.31
C ASN A 346 17.67 -74.41 7.75
N LEU A 347 17.36 -73.23 8.25
CA LEU A 347 16.24 -72.41 7.81
C LEU A 347 16.40 -71.98 6.35
N ASP A 348 15.32 -71.97 5.59
CA ASP A 348 15.29 -71.40 4.24
C ASP A 348 15.15 -69.87 4.28
N LEU A 349 16.23 -69.18 3.89
CA LEU A 349 16.26 -67.71 3.84
C LEU A 349 15.45 -67.15 2.66
N SER A 350 15.05 -67.97 1.68
CA SER A 350 14.22 -67.53 0.56
C SER A 350 12.84 -67.01 1.00
N TYR A 351 12.38 -67.43 2.19
CA TYR A 351 11.16 -66.91 2.81
C TYR A 351 11.21 -65.39 3.00
N PHE A 352 12.36 -64.83 3.38
CA PHE A 352 12.49 -63.38 3.59
C PHE A 352 12.36 -62.61 2.27
N SER A 353 12.84 -63.20 1.17
CA SER A 353 12.61 -62.65 -0.17
C SER A 353 11.16 -62.75 -0.61
N SER A 354 10.45 -63.82 -0.25
CA SER A 354 9.03 -63.96 -0.61
C SER A 354 8.13 -62.98 0.15
N ILE A 355 8.38 -62.72 1.43
CA ILE A 355 7.62 -61.69 2.19
C ILE A 355 7.97 -60.27 1.74
N ASP A 356 9.22 -59.99 1.34
CA ASP A 356 9.62 -58.71 0.74
C ASP A 356 8.88 -58.50 -0.59
N ASN A 357 8.86 -59.51 -1.45
CA ASN A 357 8.14 -59.46 -2.72
C ASN A 357 6.61 -59.38 -2.55
N GLN A 358 6.04 -59.91 -1.46
CA GLN A 358 4.61 -59.77 -1.16
C GLN A 358 4.24 -58.36 -0.66
N ASN A 359 5.22 -57.57 -0.21
CA ASN A 359 5.03 -56.17 0.16
C ASN A 359 4.84 -55.22 -1.06
N GLN A 360 4.42 -55.77 -2.20
CA GLN A 360 4.25 -55.10 -3.51
C GLN A 360 3.28 -53.91 -3.51
N HIS A 361 2.49 -53.70 -2.46
CA HIS A 361 1.72 -52.46 -2.30
C HIS A 361 2.60 -51.22 -2.08
N HIS A 362 3.87 -51.42 -1.72
CA HIS A 362 4.85 -50.35 -1.50
C HIS A 362 6.12 -50.59 -2.34
N GLU A 363 6.01 -50.44 -3.66
CA GLU A 363 7.08 -50.70 -4.66
C GLU A 363 8.44 -50.04 -4.33
N THR A 364 8.45 -48.97 -3.55
CA THR A 364 9.66 -48.20 -3.19
C THR A 364 10.31 -48.62 -1.88
N GLN A 365 9.65 -49.42 -1.02
CA GLN A 365 10.16 -49.76 0.31
C GLN A 365 11.12 -50.95 0.29
N SER A 366 12.31 -50.82 0.88
CA SER A 366 13.32 -51.89 0.99
C SER A 366 13.44 -52.38 2.42
N ILE A 367 13.92 -53.61 2.62
CA ILE A 367 14.03 -54.24 3.92
C ILE A 367 15.49 -54.61 4.18
N ILE A 368 15.93 -54.44 5.41
CA ILE A 368 17.17 -55.02 5.94
C ILE A 368 16.83 -55.76 7.24
N LEU A 369 17.18 -57.03 7.30
CA LEU A 369 17.07 -57.87 8.48
C LEU A 369 18.47 -58.19 8.97
N LEU A 370 18.73 -57.92 10.24
CA LEU A 370 20.01 -58.16 10.90
C LEU A 370 19.85 -59.13 12.06
N ASP A 371 20.89 -59.92 12.31
CA ASP A 371 20.97 -60.77 13.50
C ASP A 371 21.29 -59.96 14.77
N GLU A 372 21.38 -60.65 15.91
CA GLU A 372 21.75 -60.07 17.22
C GLU A 372 23.15 -59.41 17.22
N LYS A 373 24.05 -59.83 16.33
CA LYS A 373 25.40 -59.30 16.16
C LYS A 373 25.44 -58.18 15.11
N LYS A 374 24.28 -57.76 14.59
CA LYS A 374 24.10 -56.75 13.53
C LYS A 374 24.69 -57.15 12.16
N ASN A 375 24.84 -58.44 11.89
CA ASN A 375 25.19 -58.92 10.56
C ASN A 375 23.94 -59.05 9.70
N ILE A 376 24.08 -58.80 8.40
CA ILE A 376 22.97 -58.87 7.45
C ILE A 376 22.53 -60.33 7.26
N VAL A 377 21.29 -60.61 7.68
CA VAL A 377 20.58 -61.88 7.44
C VAL A 377 19.93 -61.84 6.05
N TYR A 378 19.22 -60.75 5.76
CA TYR A 378 18.53 -60.53 4.49
C TYR A 378 18.53 -59.03 4.16
N SER A 379 18.61 -58.71 2.88
CA SER A 379 18.40 -57.36 2.38
C SER A 379 17.72 -57.40 1.01
N SER A 380 16.82 -56.46 0.74
CA SER A 380 16.22 -56.34 -0.60
C SER A 380 17.29 -56.19 -1.68
N GLU A 381 17.09 -56.85 -2.83
CA GLU A 381 18.06 -56.92 -3.93
C GLU A 381 18.54 -55.53 -4.41
N ARG A 382 17.64 -54.54 -4.40
CA ARG A 382 17.93 -53.17 -4.85
C ARG A 382 18.99 -52.44 -4.01
N LEU A 383 19.22 -52.87 -2.76
CA LEU A 383 20.23 -52.28 -1.88
C LEU A 383 21.64 -52.82 -2.17
N ARG A 384 21.75 -53.95 -2.88
CA ARG A 384 23.02 -54.61 -3.24
C ARG A 384 23.95 -54.87 -2.05
N LEU A 385 23.37 -55.10 -0.86
CA LEU A 385 24.13 -55.45 0.33
C LEU A 385 24.43 -56.95 0.36
N THR A 386 25.62 -57.30 0.85
CA THR A 386 26.05 -58.70 0.94
C THR A 386 25.66 -59.30 2.29
N PRO A 387 24.96 -60.44 2.33
CA PRO A 387 24.68 -61.13 3.59
C PRO A 387 25.97 -61.50 4.35
N LEU A 388 25.88 -61.70 5.67
CA LEU A 388 26.99 -61.97 6.61
C LEU A 388 27.89 -60.79 6.95
N THR A 389 27.76 -59.65 6.28
CA THR A 389 28.57 -58.47 6.62
C THR A 389 27.93 -57.66 7.76
N PRO A 390 28.73 -57.01 8.63
CA PRO A 390 28.19 -56.12 9.65
C PRO A 390 27.57 -54.89 8.99
N PHE A 391 26.36 -54.52 9.40
CA PHE A 391 25.67 -53.36 8.85
C PHE A 391 25.98 -52.09 9.65
N ASN A 392 26.66 -51.14 9.01
CA ASN A 392 26.98 -49.83 9.56
C ASN A 392 26.41 -48.73 8.66
N PHE A 393 25.71 -47.78 9.26
CA PHE A 393 25.09 -46.65 8.56
C PHE A 393 25.29 -45.36 9.34
N LYS A 394 25.19 -44.22 8.65
CA LYS A 394 25.15 -42.90 9.30
C LYS A 394 23.71 -42.48 9.53
N THR A 395 23.42 -41.99 10.73
CA THR A 395 22.10 -41.42 11.08
C THR A 395 22.09 -39.93 10.81
N GLY A 396 21.14 -39.48 9.99
CA GLY A 396 20.82 -38.07 9.81
C GLY A 396 21.74 -37.27 8.87
N SER A 397 21.17 -36.20 8.31
CA SER A 397 21.91 -35.02 7.84
C SER A 397 21.46 -33.82 8.68
N THR A 398 22.37 -32.88 8.96
CA THR A 398 22.04 -31.63 9.65
C THR A 398 21.31 -30.63 8.77
N GLU A 399 21.33 -30.83 7.45
CA GLU A 399 20.84 -29.87 6.47
C GLU A 399 19.32 -29.95 6.22
N TYR A 400 18.74 -31.15 6.30
CA TYR A 400 17.31 -31.34 6.02
C TYR A 400 16.50 -31.40 7.31
N ARG A 401 15.60 -30.42 7.50
CA ARG A 401 14.63 -30.45 8.61
C ARG A 401 13.45 -31.34 8.23
N THR A 402 13.39 -32.50 8.88
CA THR A 402 12.33 -33.50 8.74
C THR A 402 12.01 -34.13 10.09
N ARG A 403 10.77 -34.60 10.28
CA ARG A 403 10.38 -35.44 11.44
C ARG A 403 10.72 -36.91 11.24
N LEU A 404 11.11 -37.27 10.03
CA LEU A 404 11.43 -38.62 9.62
C LEU A 404 12.87 -38.98 10.03
N LYS A 405 13.09 -40.24 10.38
CA LYS A 405 14.45 -40.75 10.64
C LYS A 405 15.14 -40.99 9.31
N LEU A 406 16.35 -40.47 9.16
CA LEU A 406 17.13 -40.55 7.93
C LEU A 406 18.32 -41.49 8.11
N MET A 407 18.58 -42.30 7.07
CA MET A 407 19.67 -43.26 7.00
C MET A 407 20.44 -43.06 5.69
N ASP A 408 21.76 -43.15 5.81
CA ASP A 408 22.68 -43.20 4.68
C ASP A 408 23.49 -44.51 4.76
N ILE A 409 23.38 -45.32 3.71
CA ILE A 409 23.93 -46.68 3.64
C ILE A 409 25.29 -46.64 2.95
N ASN A 410 25.38 -45.95 1.82
CA ASN A 410 26.65 -45.75 1.15
C ASN A 410 27.34 -44.55 1.79
N GLN A 411 28.25 -44.81 2.71
CA GLN A 411 29.00 -43.82 3.48
C GLN A 411 29.93 -42.90 2.62
N HIS A 412 29.61 -42.67 1.35
CA HIS A 412 30.24 -41.69 0.48
C HIS A 412 30.23 -40.33 1.19
N GLU A 413 31.42 -39.81 1.47
CA GLU A 413 31.62 -38.53 2.14
C GLU A 413 31.11 -37.32 1.32
N GLU A 414 30.67 -37.52 0.07
CA GLU A 414 30.33 -36.47 -0.89
C GLU A 414 28.82 -36.33 -1.20
N ALA A 415 27.94 -37.15 -0.61
CA ALA A 415 26.50 -37.04 -0.88
C ALA A 415 25.79 -36.15 0.16
N ASP A 416 25.54 -34.88 -0.17
CA ASP A 416 24.78 -33.93 0.68
C ASP A 416 23.32 -34.35 0.92
N THR A 417 22.76 -35.24 0.10
CA THR A 417 21.37 -35.71 0.20
C THR A 417 21.27 -37.06 0.90
N PRO A 418 20.49 -37.19 1.99
CA PRO A 418 20.21 -38.50 2.61
C PRO A 418 19.61 -39.49 1.61
N GLU A 419 20.04 -40.75 1.67
CA GLU A 419 19.57 -41.79 0.75
C GLU A 419 18.16 -42.28 1.12
N TYR A 420 17.94 -42.60 2.40
CA TYR A 420 16.73 -43.29 2.86
C TYR A 420 16.09 -42.64 4.09
N ILE A 421 14.77 -42.76 4.16
CA ILE A 421 13.96 -42.65 5.36
C ILE A 421 13.79 -44.05 5.93
N TYR A 422 13.75 -44.21 7.26
CA TYR A 422 13.59 -45.54 7.84
C TYR A 422 12.70 -45.64 9.07
N ALA A 423 12.11 -46.82 9.25
CA ALA A 423 11.61 -47.31 10.53
C ALA A 423 12.49 -48.47 11.03
N HIS A 424 12.65 -48.56 12.34
CA HIS A 424 13.43 -49.60 13.01
C HIS A 424 12.54 -50.34 14.00
N HIS A 425 12.54 -51.66 13.90
CA HIS A 425 11.85 -52.57 14.80
C HIS A 425 12.83 -53.61 15.34
N GLN A 426 12.85 -53.84 16.65
CA GLN A 426 13.64 -54.91 17.25
C GLN A 426 12.71 -56.11 17.51
N LEU A 427 13.14 -57.29 17.07
CA LEU A 427 12.38 -58.54 17.23
C LEU A 427 12.67 -59.19 18.58
N ASN A 428 11.78 -60.08 19.03
CA ASN A 428 11.86 -60.76 20.32
C ASN A 428 13.13 -61.60 20.53
N ASN A 429 13.74 -62.08 19.44
CA ASN A 429 15.00 -62.84 19.46
C ASN A 429 16.26 -61.94 19.38
N GLY A 430 16.11 -60.62 19.52
CA GLY A 430 17.23 -59.67 19.46
C GLY A 430 17.64 -59.24 18.05
N TRP A 431 16.99 -59.77 17.00
CA TRP A 431 17.24 -59.34 15.63
C TRP A 431 16.70 -57.93 15.37
N HIS A 432 17.28 -57.24 14.39
CA HIS A 432 16.89 -55.88 14.02
C HIS A 432 16.32 -55.85 12.60
N LEU A 433 15.13 -55.28 12.46
CA LEU A 433 14.46 -55.07 11.18
C LEU A 433 14.44 -53.57 10.85
N TYR A 434 14.91 -53.22 9.66
CA TYR A 434 14.82 -51.88 9.10
C TYR A 434 13.96 -51.90 7.85
N VAL A 435 12.98 -51.01 7.80
CA VAL A 435 12.19 -50.73 6.59
C VAL A 435 12.60 -49.36 6.08
N LEU A 436 12.98 -49.29 4.81
CA LEU A 436 13.62 -48.15 4.18
C LEU A 436 12.76 -47.63 3.04
N GLU A 437 12.67 -46.33 2.86
CA GLU A 437 12.05 -45.70 1.70
C GLU A 437 12.97 -44.59 1.16
N PRO A 438 13.21 -44.49 -0.16
CA PRO A 438 14.07 -43.46 -0.72
C PRO A 438 13.61 -42.04 -0.35
N PHE A 439 14.53 -41.16 0.03
CA PHE A 439 14.20 -39.79 0.45
C PHE A 439 13.94 -38.84 -0.74
N ILE A 440 14.63 -39.04 -1.87
CA ILE A 440 14.56 -38.18 -3.06
C ILE A 440 13.11 -37.96 -3.57
N PRO A 441 12.24 -38.99 -3.68
CA PRO A 441 10.84 -38.80 -4.08
C PRO A 441 10.06 -37.81 -3.21
N LEU A 442 10.32 -37.76 -1.90
CA LEU A 442 9.67 -36.80 -0.99
C LEU A 442 10.16 -35.37 -1.27
N LEU A 443 11.44 -35.20 -1.59
CA LEU A 443 11.99 -33.91 -2.01
C LEU A 443 11.39 -33.44 -3.34
N THR A 444 11.29 -34.32 -4.35
CA THR A 444 10.69 -33.96 -5.64
C THR A 444 9.20 -33.65 -5.53
N LEU A 445 8.48 -34.37 -4.66
CA LEU A 445 7.10 -34.06 -4.30
C LEU A 445 6.98 -32.68 -3.67
N ALA A 446 7.83 -32.35 -2.70
CA ALA A 446 7.87 -31.04 -2.08
C ALA A 446 8.14 -29.94 -3.12
N GLN A 447 9.19 -30.11 -3.94
CA GLN A 447 9.53 -29.17 -5.01
C GLN A 447 8.35 -28.91 -5.94
N LYS A 448 7.72 -29.97 -6.45
CA LYS A 448 6.54 -29.87 -7.32
C LYS A 448 5.39 -29.13 -6.64
N GLN A 449 5.14 -29.42 -5.36
CA GLN A 449 4.09 -28.75 -4.60
C GLN A 449 4.37 -27.25 -4.42
N TYR A 450 5.60 -26.87 -4.11
CA TYR A 450 6.01 -25.47 -4.01
C TYR A 450 5.88 -24.75 -5.36
N PHE A 451 6.30 -25.37 -6.47
CA PHE A 451 6.12 -24.77 -7.81
C PHE A 451 4.64 -24.57 -8.15
N ASN A 452 3.80 -25.58 -7.91
CA ASN A 452 2.37 -25.50 -8.17
C ASN A 452 1.71 -24.39 -7.33
N THR A 453 2.05 -24.30 -6.05
CA THR A 453 1.48 -23.29 -5.15
C THR A 453 1.98 -21.88 -5.45
N VAL A 454 3.26 -21.70 -5.82
CA VAL A 454 3.77 -20.39 -6.28
C VAL A 454 3.10 -20.00 -7.60
N GLY A 455 2.93 -20.92 -8.55
CA GLY A 455 2.21 -20.66 -9.81
C GLY A 455 0.77 -20.21 -9.57
N LEU A 456 0.03 -20.93 -8.72
CA LEU A 456 -1.34 -20.56 -8.32
C LEU A 456 -1.35 -19.22 -7.56
N LEU A 457 -0.34 -18.95 -6.73
CA LEU A 457 -0.19 -17.68 -6.02
C LEU A 457 0.00 -16.51 -6.98
N LEU A 458 0.81 -16.67 -8.02
CA LEU A 458 1.00 -15.61 -9.03
C LEU A 458 -0.31 -15.32 -9.77
N ILE A 459 -1.06 -16.34 -10.17
CA ILE A 459 -2.36 -16.18 -10.84
C ILE A 459 -3.37 -15.49 -9.91
N SER A 460 -3.49 -15.96 -8.67
CA SER A 460 -4.38 -15.37 -7.67
C SER A 460 -3.98 -13.94 -7.28
N MET A 461 -2.68 -13.63 -7.24
CA MET A 461 -2.20 -12.27 -7.00
C MET A 461 -2.56 -11.35 -8.17
N VAL A 462 -2.44 -11.81 -9.42
CA VAL A 462 -2.89 -11.03 -10.59
C VAL A 462 -4.40 -10.79 -10.56
N ALA A 463 -5.19 -11.83 -10.28
CA ALA A 463 -6.64 -11.69 -10.14
C ALA A 463 -7.01 -10.72 -9.00
N ALA A 464 -6.36 -10.85 -7.83
CA ALA A 464 -6.54 -9.97 -6.70
C ALA A 464 -6.15 -8.52 -7.01
N MET A 465 -5.05 -8.28 -7.74
CA MET A 465 -4.65 -6.94 -8.18
C MET A 465 -5.69 -6.31 -9.10
N ILE A 466 -6.28 -7.09 -10.02
CA ILE A 466 -7.35 -6.63 -10.90
C ILE A 466 -8.59 -6.28 -10.08
N ILE A 467 -9.04 -7.18 -9.21
CA ILE A 467 -10.20 -6.97 -8.34
C ILE A 467 -10.00 -5.75 -7.42
N ALA A 468 -8.83 -5.63 -6.78
CA ALA A 468 -8.49 -4.50 -5.93
C ALA A 468 -8.54 -3.16 -6.69
N LYS A 469 -8.04 -3.14 -7.94
CA LYS A 469 -8.09 -1.96 -8.80
C LYS A 469 -9.51 -1.62 -9.24
N VAL A 470 -10.35 -2.63 -9.51
CA VAL A 470 -11.77 -2.44 -9.83
C VAL A 470 -12.51 -1.87 -8.62
N ILE A 471 -12.41 -2.51 -7.45
CA ILE A 471 -13.05 -2.06 -6.20
C ILE A 471 -12.59 -0.64 -5.85
N SER A 472 -11.28 -0.39 -5.90
CA SER A 472 -10.75 0.93 -5.61
C SER A 472 -11.22 1.99 -6.60
N ARG A 473 -11.39 1.67 -7.89
CA ARG A 473 -11.97 2.63 -8.85
C ARG A 473 -13.44 2.88 -8.55
N LEU A 474 -14.23 1.84 -8.29
CA LEU A 474 -15.64 1.98 -7.97
C LEU A 474 -15.87 2.88 -6.74
N THR A 475 -15.05 2.75 -5.70
CA THR A 475 -15.20 3.56 -4.48
C THR A 475 -14.65 4.97 -4.58
N THR A 476 -13.65 5.22 -5.44
CA THR A 476 -12.93 6.51 -5.47
C THR A 476 -13.28 7.40 -6.66
N THR A 477 -13.85 6.85 -7.74
CA THR A 477 -14.24 7.63 -8.92
C THR A 477 -15.29 8.70 -8.59
N PRO A 478 -16.36 8.42 -7.80
CA PRO A 478 -17.31 9.44 -7.39
C PRO A 478 -16.65 10.61 -6.68
N LEU A 479 -15.74 10.31 -5.73
CA LEU A 479 -15.01 11.34 -4.98
C LEU A 479 -14.07 12.16 -5.88
N ALA A 480 -13.42 11.52 -6.86
CA ALA A 480 -12.56 12.20 -7.82
C ALA A 480 -13.33 13.15 -8.74
N LEU A 481 -14.51 12.72 -9.22
CA LEU A 481 -15.41 13.54 -10.03
C LEU A 481 -15.94 14.73 -9.23
N LEU A 482 -16.34 14.52 -7.97
CA LEU A 482 -16.73 15.61 -7.07
C LEU A 482 -15.61 16.62 -6.86
N ALA A 483 -14.40 16.13 -6.55
CA ALA A 483 -13.25 17.00 -6.37
C ALA A 483 -12.93 17.82 -7.64
N GLN A 484 -13.11 17.22 -8.82
CA GLN A 484 -12.93 17.92 -10.09
C GLN A 484 -14.03 18.96 -10.36
N HIS A 485 -15.30 18.62 -10.10
CA HIS A 485 -16.43 19.53 -10.28
C HIS A 485 -16.33 20.78 -9.39
N PHE A 486 -15.94 20.60 -8.12
CA PHE A 486 -15.76 21.70 -7.17
C PHE A 486 -14.35 22.33 -7.22
N SER A 487 -13.43 21.82 -8.05
CA SER A 487 -12.13 22.47 -8.24
C SER A 487 -12.27 23.70 -9.14
N GLN A 488 -11.71 24.82 -8.71
CA GLN A 488 -11.62 26.03 -9.54
C GLN A 488 -10.72 25.74 -10.75
N THR A 489 -11.18 26.10 -11.96
CA THR A 489 -10.28 26.12 -13.11
C THR A 489 -9.22 27.21 -12.94
N LYS A 490 -8.11 27.13 -13.68
CA LYS A 490 -6.99 28.09 -13.58
C LYS A 490 -7.40 29.55 -13.84
N ASP A 491 -8.55 29.77 -14.48
CA ASP A 491 -9.09 31.10 -14.79
C ASP A 491 -10.07 31.61 -13.72
N GLY A 492 -10.21 30.90 -12.59
CA GLY A 492 -11.10 31.28 -11.50
C GLY A 492 -12.58 31.02 -11.75
N SER A 493 -12.95 30.49 -12.93
CA SER A 493 -14.31 30.03 -13.22
C SER A 493 -14.52 28.61 -12.68
N PHE A 494 -15.73 28.35 -12.21
CA PHE A 494 -16.18 26.99 -11.93
C PHE A 494 -16.43 26.26 -13.25
N ASN A 495 -16.20 24.94 -13.27
CA ASN A 495 -16.62 24.13 -14.42
C ASN A 495 -18.16 24.12 -14.49
N GLU A 496 -18.72 24.89 -15.43
CA GLU A 496 -20.18 24.98 -15.67
C GLU A 496 -20.76 23.74 -16.38
N GLU A 497 -19.95 22.70 -16.65
CA GLU A 497 -20.49 21.43 -17.12
C GLU A 497 -21.48 20.88 -16.09
N LYS A 498 -22.73 20.65 -16.52
CA LYS A 498 -23.76 20.00 -15.73
C LYS A 498 -23.19 18.69 -15.19
N PHE A 499 -23.02 18.62 -13.88
CA PHE A 499 -22.74 17.37 -13.20
C PHE A 499 -23.94 16.45 -13.46
N GLU A 500 -23.79 15.47 -14.35
CA GLU A 500 -24.87 14.53 -14.64
C GLU A 500 -25.15 13.71 -13.37
N HIS A 501 -26.33 13.93 -12.76
CA HIS A 501 -26.79 13.15 -11.59
C HIS A 501 -26.75 11.62 -11.82
N GLY A 502 -26.71 11.15 -13.08
CA GLY A 502 -26.54 9.73 -13.42
C GLY A 502 -25.16 9.13 -13.07
N LEU A 503 -24.15 9.95 -12.74
CA LEU A 503 -22.82 9.48 -12.34
C LEU A 503 -22.73 9.08 -10.85
N LEU A 504 -23.68 9.54 -10.02
CA LEU A 504 -23.86 9.10 -8.63
C LEU A 504 -25.05 8.13 -8.57
N ASP A 505 -24.82 6.89 -8.98
CA ASP A 505 -25.79 5.79 -8.86
C ASP A 505 -25.97 5.35 -7.38
N ASN A 506 -27.01 4.56 -7.10
CA ASN A 506 -27.29 3.86 -5.84
C ASN A 506 -26.11 3.03 -5.31
N SER A 507 -25.12 2.72 -6.14
CA SER A 507 -23.85 2.08 -5.74
C SER A 507 -22.87 3.02 -5.03
N THR A 508 -23.14 4.33 -5.00
CA THR A 508 -22.30 5.33 -4.33
C THR A 508 -22.47 5.28 -2.81
N PRO A 509 -21.38 5.26 -2.01
CA PRO A 509 -21.46 5.36 -0.56
C PRO A 509 -22.24 6.59 -0.07
N GLN A 510 -23.03 6.42 0.99
CA GLN A 510 -23.91 7.46 1.55
C GLN A 510 -23.15 8.70 2.01
N GLU A 511 -21.94 8.53 2.54
CA GLU A 511 -21.07 9.62 2.99
C GLU A 511 -20.65 10.52 1.83
N ILE A 512 -20.43 9.95 0.64
CA ILE A 512 -20.05 10.71 -0.56
C ILE A 512 -21.26 11.50 -1.07
N TYR A 513 -22.45 10.88 -1.07
CA TYR A 513 -23.68 11.53 -1.50
C TYR A 513 -24.07 12.69 -0.58
N SER A 514 -24.04 12.49 0.74
CA SER A 514 -24.31 13.56 1.72
C SER A 514 -23.28 14.71 1.63
N LEU A 515 -22.01 14.41 1.33
CA LEU A 515 -21.01 15.44 1.07
C LEU A 515 -21.33 16.25 -0.19
N TYR A 516 -21.77 15.61 -1.27
CA TYR A 516 -22.22 16.30 -2.48
C TYR A 516 -23.38 17.26 -2.19
N GLU A 517 -24.43 16.80 -1.51
CA GLU A 517 -25.58 17.65 -1.15
C GLU A 517 -25.16 18.85 -0.28
N SER A 518 -24.25 18.64 0.68
CA SER A 518 -23.74 19.72 1.52
C SER A 518 -22.93 20.75 0.73
N LEU A 519 -22.14 20.32 -0.24
CA LEU A 519 -21.35 21.20 -1.09
C LEU A 519 -22.24 21.98 -2.07
N GLU A 520 -23.24 21.33 -2.67
CA GLU A 520 -24.22 21.96 -3.55
C GLU A 520 -25.03 23.03 -2.82
N ALA A 521 -25.53 22.72 -1.61
CA ALA A 521 -26.25 23.67 -0.77
C ALA A 521 -25.39 24.90 -0.41
N LYS A 522 -24.10 24.70 -0.11
CA LYS A 522 -23.17 25.82 0.15
C LYS A 522 -22.89 26.67 -1.09
N GLN A 523 -22.77 26.05 -2.26
CA GLN A 523 -22.57 26.77 -3.52
C GLN A 523 -23.78 27.65 -3.85
N GLN A 524 -25.00 27.10 -3.72
CA GLN A 524 -26.23 27.87 -3.91
C GLN A 524 -26.33 29.03 -2.91
N ALA A 525 -25.98 28.80 -1.63
CA ALA A 525 -25.96 29.86 -0.63
C ALA A 525 -24.95 30.98 -0.97
N LEU A 526 -23.76 30.64 -1.47
CA LEU A 526 -22.76 31.63 -1.90
C LEU A 526 -23.24 32.45 -3.09
N LEU A 527 -23.88 31.82 -4.08
CA LEU A 527 -24.43 32.53 -5.23
C LEU A 527 -25.53 33.50 -4.81
N ASN A 528 -26.45 33.06 -3.94
CA ASN A 528 -27.50 33.92 -3.39
C ASN A 528 -26.92 35.12 -2.62
N ASN A 529 -25.89 34.88 -1.79
CA ASN A 529 -25.19 35.96 -1.08
C ASN A 529 -24.51 36.94 -2.05
N GLN A 530 -23.91 36.44 -3.13
CA GLN A 530 -23.29 37.29 -4.15
C GLN A 530 -24.32 38.18 -4.84
N LEU A 531 -25.47 37.63 -5.25
CA LEU A 531 -26.56 38.40 -5.83
C LEU A 531 -27.12 39.45 -4.85
N GLU A 532 -27.27 39.10 -3.57
CA GLU A 532 -27.72 40.04 -2.53
C GLU A 532 -26.69 41.16 -2.30
N LEU A 533 -25.40 40.84 -2.30
CA LEU A 533 -24.31 41.82 -2.22
C LEU A 533 -24.30 42.77 -3.41
N GLU A 534 -24.45 42.25 -4.63
CA GLU A 534 -24.53 43.06 -5.85
C GLU A 534 -25.71 44.04 -5.81
N ASP A 535 -26.90 43.58 -5.37
CA ASP A 535 -28.06 44.45 -5.22
C ASP A 535 -27.84 45.52 -4.14
N LYS A 536 -27.29 45.14 -2.97
CA LYS A 536 -26.93 46.09 -1.90
C LYS A 536 -25.91 47.13 -2.36
N VAL A 537 -24.90 46.73 -3.12
CA VAL A 537 -23.90 47.65 -3.69
C VAL A 537 -24.58 48.62 -4.65
N LYS A 538 -25.44 48.13 -5.55
CA LYS A 538 -26.19 48.96 -6.49
C LYS A 538 -27.09 49.97 -5.78
N GLN A 539 -27.84 49.54 -4.77
CA GLN A 539 -28.71 50.42 -3.97
C GLN A 539 -27.91 51.52 -3.26
N ARG A 540 -26.76 51.17 -2.65
CA ARG A 540 -25.89 52.15 -1.98
C ARG A 540 -25.29 53.17 -2.96
N THR A 541 -24.87 52.73 -4.14
CA THR A 541 -24.34 53.62 -5.18
C THR A 541 -25.39 54.63 -5.64
N MET A 542 -26.63 54.19 -5.89
CA MET A 542 -27.73 55.09 -6.26
C MET A 542 -28.06 56.10 -5.16
N ALA A 543 -28.12 55.66 -3.90
CA ALA A 543 -28.38 56.56 -2.77
C ALA A 543 -27.29 57.64 -2.62
N LEU A 544 -26.02 57.25 -2.82
CA LEU A 544 -24.88 58.16 -2.78
C LEU A 544 -24.93 59.20 -3.91
N GLU A 545 -25.28 58.80 -5.13
CA GLU A 545 -25.44 59.71 -6.27
C GLU A 545 -26.54 60.76 -6.02
N ILE A 546 -27.69 60.35 -5.48
CA ILE A 546 -28.79 61.26 -5.13
C ILE A 546 -28.35 62.25 -4.05
N ALA A 547 -27.67 61.78 -3.01
CA ALA A 547 -27.17 62.62 -1.92
C ALA A 547 -26.15 63.66 -2.43
N ASN A 548 -25.21 63.23 -3.28
CA ASN A 548 -24.22 64.13 -3.89
C ASN A 548 -24.88 65.21 -4.76
N ARG A 549 -25.92 64.88 -5.54
CA ARG A 549 -26.64 65.87 -6.36
C ARG A 549 -27.32 66.92 -5.48
N LYS A 550 -28.04 66.50 -4.43
CA LYS A 550 -28.70 67.42 -3.50
C LYS A 550 -27.72 68.35 -2.78
N LEU A 551 -26.58 67.82 -2.33
CA LEU A 551 -25.53 68.64 -1.70
C LEU A 551 -24.96 69.69 -2.66
N LYS A 552 -24.80 69.35 -3.94
CA LYS A 552 -24.34 70.28 -4.97
C LYS A 552 -25.35 71.41 -5.19
N ASP A 553 -26.63 71.08 -5.37
CA ASP A 553 -27.68 72.09 -5.60
C ASP A 553 -27.80 73.06 -4.41
N MET A 554 -27.73 72.56 -3.18
CA MET A 554 -27.76 73.39 -1.97
C MET A 554 -26.54 74.33 -1.84
N ALA A 555 -25.40 73.98 -2.42
CA ALA A 555 -24.18 74.78 -2.33
C ALA A 555 -24.11 75.91 -3.39
N GLU A 556 -24.83 75.75 -4.50
CA GLU A 556 -24.72 76.61 -5.70
C GLU A 556 -25.89 77.59 -5.88
N ARG A 557 -27.06 77.32 -5.28
CA ARG A 557 -28.27 78.17 -5.42
C ARG A 557 -28.62 78.96 -4.16
N ASP A 558 -29.34 80.06 -4.34
CA ASP A 558 -29.95 80.83 -3.25
C ASP A 558 -31.26 80.13 -2.79
N PRO A 559 -31.44 79.90 -1.48
CA PRO A 559 -32.57 79.10 -0.97
C PRO A 559 -33.94 79.77 -1.14
N LEU A 560 -34.01 81.10 -1.28
CA LEU A 560 -35.28 81.81 -1.42
C LEU A 560 -35.72 81.94 -2.88
N THR A 561 -34.79 82.29 -3.76
CA THR A 561 -35.07 82.63 -5.17
C THR A 561 -34.78 81.50 -6.15
N ASN A 562 -34.07 80.45 -5.71
CA ASN A 562 -33.58 79.35 -6.54
C ASN A 562 -32.69 79.76 -7.73
N LEU A 563 -32.31 81.04 -7.82
CA LEU A 563 -31.25 81.52 -8.72
C LEU A 563 -29.89 81.08 -8.19
N TYR A 564 -28.84 81.21 -9.00
CA TYR A 564 -27.50 80.98 -8.49
C TYR A 564 -27.15 81.98 -7.39
N ASN A 565 -26.33 81.55 -6.41
CA ASN A 565 -25.83 82.48 -5.40
C ASN A 565 -24.61 83.26 -5.93
N ARG A 566 -24.28 84.38 -5.29
CA ARG A 566 -23.10 85.21 -5.61
C ARG A 566 -21.82 84.41 -5.80
N ARG A 567 -21.53 83.45 -4.91
CA ARG A 567 -20.31 82.63 -4.96
C ARG A 567 -20.25 81.76 -6.23
N TYR A 568 -21.37 81.19 -6.66
CA TYR A 568 -21.43 80.45 -7.92
C TYR A 568 -21.23 81.37 -9.11
N ALA A 569 -21.82 82.58 -9.08
CA ALA A 569 -21.67 83.55 -10.16
C ALA A 569 -20.22 84.03 -10.34
N GLU A 570 -19.53 84.36 -9.24
CA GLU A 570 -18.10 84.71 -9.23
C GLU A 570 -17.23 83.57 -9.83
N LYS A 571 -17.52 82.31 -9.44
CA LYS A 571 -16.81 81.15 -9.95
C LYS A 571 -17.04 80.93 -11.44
N GLN A 572 -18.28 81.07 -11.91
CA GLN A 572 -18.63 80.82 -13.31
C GLN A 572 -18.29 81.98 -14.24
N PHE A 573 -18.19 83.20 -13.73
CA PHE A 573 -17.83 84.36 -14.54
C PHE A 573 -16.52 84.17 -15.30
N LEU A 574 -15.48 83.63 -14.65
CA LEU A 574 -14.20 83.33 -15.31
C LEU A 574 -14.36 82.38 -16.50
N HIS A 575 -15.22 81.36 -16.35
CA HIS A 575 -15.48 80.42 -17.44
C HIS A 575 -16.21 81.08 -18.60
N ILE A 576 -17.23 81.89 -18.30
CA ILE A 576 -17.98 82.67 -19.29
C ILE A 576 -17.06 83.65 -20.02
N GLN A 577 -16.20 84.35 -19.26
CA GLN A 577 -15.23 85.30 -19.80
C GLN A 577 -14.27 84.65 -20.79
N HIS A 578 -13.62 83.54 -20.42
CA HIS A 578 -12.71 82.83 -21.32
C HIS A 578 -13.40 82.34 -22.60
N LEU A 579 -14.68 81.92 -22.49
CA LEU A 579 -15.46 81.50 -23.64
C LEU A 579 -15.77 82.69 -24.58
N SER A 580 -16.15 83.83 -24.02
CA SER A 580 -16.45 85.06 -24.78
C SER A 580 -15.19 85.71 -25.38
N GLU A 581 -14.05 85.69 -24.68
CA GLU A 581 -12.75 86.15 -25.21
C GLU A 581 -12.35 85.36 -26.46
N ARG A 582 -12.48 84.04 -26.42
CA ARG A 582 -12.14 83.16 -27.55
C ARG A 582 -13.00 83.44 -28.79
N SER A 583 -14.26 83.82 -28.58
CA SER A 583 -15.22 84.12 -29.65
C SER A 583 -15.19 85.60 -30.08
N LYS A 584 -14.42 86.46 -29.39
CA LYS A 584 -14.41 87.93 -29.54
C LYS A 584 -15.80 88.54 -29.37
N ASP A 585 -16.57 88.01 -28.43
CA ASP A 585 -17.91 88.46 -28.10
C ASP A 585 -17.92 89.44 -26.93
N THR A 586 -18.92 90.33 -26.90
CA THR A 586 -19.16 91.22 -25.76
C THR A 586 -19.94 90.52 -24.64
N ILE A 587 -19.67 90.94 -23.41
CA ILE A 587 -20.41 90.51 -22.22
C ILE A 587 -21.17 91.73 -21.69
N ALA A 588 -22.43 91.51 -21.30
CA ALA A 588 -23.16 92.47 -20.48
C ALA A 588 -23.21 91.99 -19.04
N VAL A 589 -22.74 92.83 -18.11
CA VAL A 589 -22.91 92.63 -16.67
C VAL A 589 -23.95 93.63 -16.20
N VAL A 590 -24.99 93.11 -15.57
CA VAL A 590 -26.19 93.87 -15.20
C VAL A 590 -26.42 93.70 -13.72
N LEU A 591 -26.63 94.82 -13.03
CA LEU A 591 -27.04 94.86 -11.63
C LEU A 591 -28.44 95.48 -11.53
N LEU A 592 -29.32 94.83 -10.79
CA LEU A 592 -30.72 95.20 -10.62
C LEU A 592 -31.03 95.33 -9.15
N ASP A 593 -31.82 96.34 -8.82
CA ASP A 593 -32.27 96.58 -7.45
C ASP A 593 -33.74 96.98 -7.47
N LEU A 594 -34.53 96.34 -6.61
CA LEU A 594 -35.96 96.57 -6.50
C LEU A 594 -36.23 97.93 -5.85
N ASP A 595 -36.93 98.80 -6.57
CA ASP A 595 -37.17 100.15 -6.10
C ASP A 595 -38.06 100.16 -4.86
N PHE A 596 -37.60 100.87 -3.83
CA PHE A 596 -38.30 101.00 -2.55
C PHE A 596 -38.58 99.66 -1.84
N PHE A 597 -37.76 98.62 -2.04
CA PHE A 597 -37.96 97.30 -1.40
C PHE A 597 -38.07 97.36 0.13
N LYS A 598 -37.26 98.21 0.78
CA LYS A 598 -37.40 98.47 2.23
C LYS A 598 -38.82 98.93 2.61
N LYS A 599 -39.44 99.81 1.80
CA LYS A 599 -40.81 100.26 2.02
C LYS A 599 -41.81 99.13 1.85
N VAL A 600 -41.58 98.20 0.92
CA VAL A 600 -42.40 96.99 0.76
C VAL A 600 -42.32 96.14 2.03
N ASN A 601 -41.12 95.89 2.56
CA ASN A 601 -40.94 95.17 3.83
C ASN A 601 -41.60 95.89 5.01
N ASP A 602 -41.41 97.20 5.12
CA ASP A 602 -41.93 98.00 6.23
C ASP A 602 -43.47 98.11 6.18
N THR A 603 -44.08 98.05 4.98
CA THR A 603 -45.53 98.21 4.78
C THR A 603 -46.28 96.87 4.83
N TYR A 604 -45.75 95.83 4.18
CA TYR A 604 -46.45 94.55 3.96
C TYR A 604 -45.82 93.37 4.73
N GLY A 605 -44.71 93.62 5.43
CA GLY A 605 -43.97 92.62 6.19
C GLY A 605 -42.94 91.85 5.35
N HIS A 606 -41.98 91.23 6.04
CA HIS A 606 -40.87 90.50 5.40
C HIS A 606 -41.33 89.34 4.50
N LEU A 607 -42.47 88.68 4.81
CA LEU A 607 -43.02 87.62 3.95
C LEU A 607 -43.47 88.14 2.58
N ALA A 608 -43.98 89.37 2.51
CA ALA A 608 -44.34 90.02 1.25
C ALA A 608 -43.10 90.44 0.46
N GLY A 609 -42.03 90.86 1.16
CA GLY A 609 -40.72 91.08 0.55
C GLY A 609 -40.11 89.80 -0.02
N ASP A 610 -40.18 88.70 0.71
CA ASP A 610 -39.72 87.39 0.24
C ASP A 610 -40.48 86.92 -1.01
N GLU A 611 -41.80 87.11 -1.04
CA GLU A 611 -42.62 86.82 -2.22
C GLU A 611 -42.24 87.72 -3.40
N CYS A 612 -41.99 89.01 -3.13
CA CYS A 612 -41.51 89.95 -4.15
C CYS A 612 -40.18 89.48 -4.77
N LEU A 613 -39.26 88.94 -3.96
CA LEU A 613 -37.99 88.39 -4.45
C LEU A 613 -38.18 87.10 -5.25
N ARG A 614 -39.11 86.22 -4.86
CA ARG A 614 -39.46 85.01 -5.62
C ARG A 614 -40.05 85.37 -6.98
N VAL A 615 -41.01 86.28 -7.01
CA VAL A 615 -41.64 86.74 -8.26
C VAL A 615 -40.61 87.42 -9.16
N MET A 616 -39.71 88.26 -8.60
CA MET A 616 -38.60 88.84 -9.36
C MET A 616 -37.72 87.75 -10.00
N ALA A 617 -37.35 86.73 -9.24
CA ALA A 617 -36.53 85.62 -9.71
C ALA A 617 -37.23 84.76 -10.78
N GLU A 618 -38.54 84.54 -10.64
CA GLU A 618 -39.36 83.85 -11.63
C GLU A 618 -39.46 84.66 -12.93
N VAL A 619 -39.72 85.96 -12.84
CA VAL A 619 -39.79 86.86 -14.00
C VAL A 619 -38.43 86.92 -14.69
N LEU A 620 -37.33 87.01 -13.94
CA LEU A 620 -35.96 86.93 -14.48
C LEU A 620 -35.73 85.62 -15.23
N SER A 621 -36.04 84.47 -14.62
CA SER A 621 -35.81 83.15 -15.22
C SER A 621 -36.68 82.92 -16.46
N ASN A 622 -37.91 83.45 -16.47
CA ASN A 622 -38.81 83.36 -17.61
C ASN A 622 -38.46 84.32 -18.75
N HIS A 623 -37.80 85.45 -18.45
CA HIS A 623 -37.39 86.44 -19.44
C HIS A 623 -36.05 86.07 -20.09
N PHE A 624 -35.06 85.70 -19.28
CA PHE A 624 -33.71 85.30 -19.72
C PHE A 624 -33.61 83.77 -19.80
N LYS A 625 -33.97 83.22 -20.97
CA LYS A 625 -34.12 81.76 -21.18
C LYS A 625 -32.88 81.03 -21.70
N ARG A 626 -31.77 81.73 -21.96
CA ARG A 626 -30.58 81.05 -22.52
C ARG A 626 -29.86 80.31 -21.41
N ASP A 627 -29.49 79.05 -21.65
CA ASP A 627 -28.73 78.24 -20.68
C ASP A 627 -27.37 78.85 -20.30
N VAL A 628 -26.88 79.79 -21.11
CA VAL A 628 -25.61 80.51 -20.90
C VAL A 628 -25.79 81.81 -20.10
N ASP A 629 -27.03 82.30 -19.91
CA ASP A 629 -27.30 83.49 -19.10
C ASP A 629 -27.15 83.12 -17.63
N LEU A 630 -26.24 83.79 -16.94
CA LEU A 630 -26.00 83.55 -15.52
C LEU A 630 -26.84 84.51 -14.70
N LEU A 631 -27.93 84.00 -14.11
CA LEU A 631 -28.83 84.75 -13.25
C LEU A 631 -28.50 84.45 -11.79
N CYS A 632 -28.19 85.48 -11.00
CA CYS A 632 -27.88 85.28 -9.59
C CYS A 632 -28.52 86.33 -8.69
N ARG A 633 -28.83 85.92 -7.45
CA ARG A 633 -29.14 86.86 -6.38
C ARG A 633 -27.81 87.29 -5.75
N TYR A 634 -27.47 88.57 -5.90
CA TYR A 634 -26.17 89.11 -5.54
C TYR A 634 -26.12 89.59 -4.08
N GLY A 635 -27.19 90.26 -3.65
CA GLY A 635 -27.38 90.85 -2.32
C GLY A 635 -28.87 90.88 -1.95
N GLY A 636 -29.22 91.28 -0.73
CA GLY A 636 -30.58 91.14 -0.15
C GLY A 636 -31.74 91.37 -1.14
N GLU A 637 -31.76 92.52 -1.82
CA GLU A 637 -32.72 92.90 -2.86
C GLU A 637 -32.09 93.08 -4.24
N GLU A 638 -30.82 92.70 -4.38
CA GLU A 638 -29.99 92.94 -5.56
C GLU A 638 -29.83 91.66 -6.38
N PHE A 639 -30.03 91.76 -7.68
CA PHE A 639 -29.85 90.67 -8.64
C PHE A 639 -28.77 91.06 -9.64
N ALA A 640 -27.89 90.11 -9.97
CA ALA A 640 -26.90 90.32 -11.01
C ALA A 640 -27.09 89.30 -12.15
N LEU A 641 -26.91 89.78 -13.38
CA LEU A 641 -26.89 88.96 -14.57
C LEU A 641 -25.55 89.11 -15.26
N VAL A 642 -25.03 87.99 -15.76
CA VAL A 642 -23.94 87.97 -16.73
C VAL A 642 -24.50 87.37 -18.01
N LEU A 643 -24.58 88.21 -19.05
CA LEU A 643 -25.17 87.86 -20.35
C LEU A 643 -24.06 87.78 -21.40
N PRO A 644 -23.56 86.58 -21.73
CA PRO A 644 -22.53 86.42 -22.74
C PRO A 644 -23.06 86.49 -24.16
N MET A 645 -22.16 86.79 -25.10
CA MET A 645 -22.47 86.84 -26.54
C MET A 645 -23.65 87.78 -26.81
N CYS A 646 -23.64 88.92 -26.13
CA CYS A 646 -24.71 89.89 -26.23
C CYS A 646 -24.45 90.85 -27.40
N ASN A 647 -25.51 91.39 -27.99
CA ASN A 647 -25.39 92.47 -28.96
C ASN A 647 -25.61 93.80 -28.23
N ALA A 648 -24.57 94.64 -28.17
CA ALA A 648 -24.59 95.90 -27.44
C ALA A 648 -25.83 96.77 -27.72
N SER A 649 -26.26 96.85 -28.99
CA SER A 649 -27.44 97.63 -29.41
C SER A 649 -28.79 97.07 -28.96
N LYS A 650 -28.84 95.80 -28.54
CA LYS A 650 -30.08 95.10 -28.15
C LYS A 650 -30.17 94.86 -26.64
N VAL A 651 -29.06 94.91 -25.91
CA VAL A 651 -29.05 94.67 -24.44
C VAL A 651 -29.96 95.69 -23.73
N GLU A 652 -29.81 96.98 -24.04
CA GLU A 652 -30.64 98.02 -23.42
C GLU A 652 -32.13 97.83 -23.75
N GLN A 653 -32.47 97.46 -24.99
CA GLN A 653 -33.86 97.14 -25.37
C GLN A 653 -34.39 95.93 -24.59
N HIS A 654 -33.56 94.90 -24.41
CA HIS A 654 -33.91 93.69 -23.68
C HIS A 654 -34.16 93.98 -22.20
N LEU A 655 -33.30 94.78 -21.57
CA LEU A 655 -33.44 95.21 -20.18
C LEU A 655 -34.65 96.13 -19.97
N ASN A 656 -34.92 97.04 -20.91
CA ASN A 656 -36.13 97.85 -20.87
C ASN A 656 -37.39 96.98 -20.98
N ALA A 657 -37.41 95.98 -21.88
CA ALA A 657 -38.53 95.04 -21.99
C ALA A 657 -38.74 94.24 -20.69
N PHE A 658 -37.66 93.82 -20.03
CA PHE A 658 -37.72 93.16 -18.71
C PHE A 658 -38.32 94.08 -17.65
N LYS A 659 -37.84 95.33 -17.57
CA LYS A 659 -38.31 96.35 -16.62
C LYS A 659 -39.82 96.62 -16.81
N GLU A 660 -40.27 96.84 -18.04
CA GLU A 660 -41.69 97.01 -18.36
C GLU A 660 -42.49 95.77 -17.96
N LYS A 661 -41.97 94.57 -18.26
CA LYS A 661 -42.61 93.31 -17.88
C LYS A 661 -42.78 93.21 -16.37
N LEU A 662 -41.74 93.48 -15.58
CA LEU A 662 -41.80 93.42 -14.12
C LEU A 662 -42.79 94.42 -13.55
N SER A 663 -42.81 95.66 -14.06
CA SER A 663 -43.74 96.70 -13.60
C SER A 663 -45.22 96.35 -13.83
N SER A 664 -45.50 95.47 -14.80
CA SER A 664 -46.84 94.94 -15.09
C SER A 664 -47.24 93.73 -14.24
N VAL A 665 -46.31 93.15 -13.46
CA VAL A 665 -46.59 92.00 -12.60
C VAL A 665 -47.22 92.47 -11.30
N VAL A 666 -48.35 91.87 -10.96
CA VAL A 666 -49.04 92.07 -9.70
C VAL A 666 -48.55 91.02 -8.71
N ILE A 667 -47.99 91.46 -7.60
CA ILE A 667 -47.52 90.62 -6.50
C ILE A 667 -48.60 90.60 -5.44
N THR A 668 -49.01 89.41 -5.02
CA THR A 668 -50.01 89.23 -3.96
C THR A 668 -49.31 88.90 -2.65
N ASN A 669 -49.55 89.69 -1.61
CA ASN A 669 -49.02 89.39 -0.28
C ASN A 669 -49.64 88.07 0.23
N PRO A 670 -48.82 87.06 0.59
CA PRO A 670 -49.33 85.78 1.08
C PRO A 670 -50.08 85.87 2.42
N THR A 671 -49.91 86.95 3.19
CA THR A 671 -50.49 87.08 4.54
C THR A 671 -51.90 87.66 4.52
N ASP A 672 -52.13 88.74 3.78
CA ASP A 672 -53.38 89.52 3.80
C ASP A 672 -54.05 89.63 2.42
N GLN A 673 -53.49 88.97 1.39
CA GLN A 673 -53.97 88.97 0.01
C GLN A 673 -53.99 90.36 -0.66
N VAL A 674 -53.34 91.36 -0.06
CA VAL A 674 -53.21 92.68 -0.68
C VAL A 674 -52.27 92.60 -1.87
N THR A 675 -52.66 93.20 -2.99
CA THR A 675 -51.87 93.23 -4.21
C THR A 675 -51.09 94.54 -4.33
N PHE A 676 -49.85 94.44 -4.79
CA PHE A 676 -48.98 95.59 -5.08
C PHE A 676 -48.12 95.29 -6.30
N SER A 677 -47.49 96.32 -6.86
CA SER A 677 -46.49 96.18 -7.91
C SER A 677 -45.19 96.85 -7.49
N VAL A 678 -44.09 96.40 -8.07
CA VAL A 678 -42.75 96.95 -7.83
C VAL A 678 -42.13 97.34 -9.14
N THR A 679 -41.25 98.33 -9.09
CA THR A 679 -40.39 98.70 -10.21
C THR A 679 -38.95 98.29 -9.88
N VAL A 680 -38.11 98.28 -10.90
CA VAL A 680 -36.69 97.94 -10.77
C VAL A 680 -35.86 99.01 -11.43
N SER A 681 -34.80 99.42 -10.76
CA SER A 681 -33.74 100.21 -11.38
C SER A 681 -32.66 99.26 -11.88
N ILE A 682 -32.13 99.52 -13.07
CA ILE A 682 -31.17 98.62 -13.74
C ILE A 682 -29.94 99.42 -14.16
N GLY A 683 -28.78 99.01 -13.65
CA GLY A 683 -27.48 99.45 -14.13
C GLY A 683 -26.82 98.35 -14.94
N ALA A 684 -26.38 98.64 -16.15
CA ALA A 684 -25.71 97.67 -16.99
C ALA A 684 -24.42 98.25 -17.57
N ILE A 685 -23.43 97.37 -17.74
CA ILE A 685 -22.25 97.66 -18.53
C ILE A 685 -22.14 96.63 -19.64
N ILE A 686 -21.69 97.09 -20.79
CA ILE A 686 -21.44 96.26 -21.95
C ILE A 686 -20.01 96.55 -22.37
N ALA A 687 -19.17 95.52 -22.39
CA ALA A 687 -17.77 95.67 -22.78
C ALA A 687 -17.28 94.39 -23.45
N ASP A 688 -16.14 94.50 -24.13
CA ASP A 688 -15.40 93.33 -24.60
C ASP A 688 -14.99 92.47 -23.41
N ALA A 689 -14.97 91.15 -23.59
CA ALA A 689 -14.62 90.20 -22.53
C ALA A 689 -13.22 90.47 -21.89
N ALA A 690 -12.34 91.22 -22.59
CA ALA A 690 -11.03 91.64 -22.11
C ALA A 690 -11.02 92.85 -21.14
N TYR A 691 -12.18 93.45 -20.82
CA TYR A 691 -12.25 94.67 -19.99
C TYR A 691 -11.63 94.52 -18.58
N SER A 692 -12.02 93.49 -17.83
CA SER A 692 -11.36 93.10 -16.57
C SER A 692 -11.54 91.62 -16.27
N ALA A 693 -10.53 90.98 -15.68
CA ALA A 693 -10.57 89.59 -15.24
C ALA A 693 -11.40 89.35 -13.96
N LYS A 694 -11.87 90.41 -13.28
CA LYS A 694 -12.61 90.30 -12.02
C LYS A 694 -14.06 90.77 -12.20
N LEU A 695 -15.03 89.91 -11.88
CA LEU A 695 -16.46 90.24 -11.91
C LEU A 695 -16.77 91.50 -11.08
N ASP A 696 -16.09 91.70 -9.94
CA ASP A 696 -16.30 92.87 -9.09
C ASP A 696 -16.02 94.20 -9.80
N ASP A 697 -15.06 94.25 -10.73
CA ASP A 697 -14.77 95.47 -11.48
C ASP A 697 -15.92 95.79 -12.45
N TRP A 698 -16.51 94.75 -13.06
CA TRP A 698 -17.69 94.91 -13.92
C TRP A 698 -18.93 95.34 -13.14
N LEU A 699 -19.12 94.74 -11.97
CA LEU A 699 -20.25 95.07 -11.10
C LEU A 699 -20.14 96.47 -10.51
N LYS A 700 -18.91 96.96 -10.24
CA LYS A 700 -18.71 98.32 -9.75
C LYS A 700 -19.19 99.36 -10.76
N GLU A 701 -18.86 99.19 -12.03
CA GLU A 701 -19.37 100.08 -13.09
C GLU A 701 -20.88 99.91 -13.32
N ALA A 702 -21.41 98.69 -13.19
CA ALA A 702 -22.86 98.45 -13.26
C ALA A 702 -23.58 99.13 -12.08
N ASP A 703 -22.98 99.13 -10.88
CA ASP A 703 -23.49 99.80 -9.69
C ASP A 703 -23.49 101.34 -9.86
N GLU A 704 -22.45 101.92 -10.47
CA GLU A 704 -22.47 103.34 -10.81
C GLU A 704 -23.62 103.71 -11.76
N ASN A 705 -23.92 102.84 -12.72
CA ASN A 705 -25.07 103.03 -13.61
C ASN A 705 -26.41 102.80 -12.89
N LEU A 706 -26.47 101.85 -11.98
CA LEU A 706 -27.65 101.61 -11.14
C LEU A 706 -27.93 102.82 -10.23
N TYR A 707 -26.89 103.41 -9.66
CA TYR A 707 -26.96 104.63 -8.87
C TYR A 707 -27.52 105.80 -9.70
N LYS A 708 -27.03 105.99 -10.93
CA LYS A 708 -27.58 106.98 -11.88
C LYS A 708 -29.05 106.72 -12.20
N ALA A 709 -29.44 105.46 -12.38
CA ALA A 709 -30.84 105.09 -12.61
C ALA A 709 -31.73 105.49 -11.42
N LYS A 710 -31.25 105.28 -10.18
CA LYS A 710 -31.95 105.69 -8.96
C LYS A 710 -32.06 107.21 -8.83
N GLU A 711 -31.04 107.98 -9.22
CA GLU A 711 -31.08 109.45 -9.22
C GLU A 711 -32.01 110.04 -10.29
N GLN A 712 -32.15 109.39 -11.44
CA GLN A 712 -33.02 109.80 -12.54
C GLN A 712 -34.53 109.59 -12.28
N GLY A 713 -34.91 109.22 -11.05
CA GLY A 713 -36.29 109.01 -10.66
C GLY A 713 -36.71 107.54 -10.54
N ARG A 714 -35.76 106.60 -10.63
CA ARG A 714 -35.98 105.13 -10.56
C ARG A 714 -36.81 104.59 -11.75
N ASN A 715 -37.07 103.28 -11.77
CA ASN A 715 -37.77 102.59 -12.85
C ASN A 715 -37.20 102.91 -14.25
N CYS A 716 -35.88 102.92 -14.37
CA CYS A 716 -35.18 103.16 -15.62
C CYS A 716 -33.94 102.27 -15.74
N VAL A 717 -33.44 102.20 -16.98
CA VAL A 717 -32.25 101.44 -17.33
C VAL A 717 -31.17 102.45 -17.71
N VAL A 718 -29.98 102.32 -17.11
CA VAL A 718 -28.79 103.06 -17.52
C VAL A 718 -27.74 102.06 -17.96
N CYS A 719 -27.34 102.15 -19.23
CA CYS A 719 -26.33 101.29 -19.83
C CYS A 719 -25.10 102.13 -20.21
N THR A 720 -23.91 101.64 -19.88
CA THR A 720 -22.65 102.18 -20.42
C THR A 720 -22.00 101.16 -21.35
N LEU A 721 -21.68 101.57 -22.57
CA LEU A 721 -20.87 100.79 -23.51
C LEU A 721 -19.41 101.24 -23.39
N ILE A 722 -18.53 100.33 -22.97
CA ILE A 722 -17.10 100.57 -22.92
C ILE A 722 -16.50 100.01 -24.21
N THR A 723 -16.21 100.88 -25.17
CA THR A 723 -15.46 100.53 -26.38
C THR A 723 -13.97 100.60 -26.06
N SER A 724 -13.24 99.50 -26.34
CA SER A 724 -11.79 99.41 -26.19
C SER A 724 -11.02 100.28 -27.20
#